data_AF-A0A1V4M0P0-F1
#
_entry.id   AF-A0A1V4M0P0-F1
#
_cell.length_a   1.000
_cell.length_b   1.000
_cell.length_c   1.000
_cell.angle_alpha   90.00
_cell.angle_beta   90.00
_cell.angle_gamma   90.00
#
_symmetry.space_group_name_H-M   'P 1'
#
loop_
_entity.id
_entity.type
_entity.pdbx_description
1 polymer ?
#
loop_
_entity_poly.entity_id
_entity_poly.type
_entity_poly.pdbx_seq_one_letter_code
_entity_poly.pdbx_strand_id
1 'polypeptide(L)'
;MTDSKCPVTGKKSSAKAGGGTRNKDWWPNQLNLKMLHQNSELSNPNDPEFNYPREFESLDLEAVKNDLYELMSDSQEWWPADYGHYGPLFIRMAWHSAGTYRMGDGRGGARDGTQRFAPLNSWPDNVNLDKARRLLWPIKKKYGKKISWADLMILAGNCALESMGFETFGFGGGREDVWEPQEDVYWGKETEWLGEKRYAGERDLENPLAAVQMGLIYVNPEGPDGEPSAVASGRDVRETFARMAMNDEETVALIAGGHTFGKTHGAGPASHVGPEPEGAPLEDQGLGWKSTFGTGKAGDTISSGIEGAWKPHPTTWDMGYLETLFKYDWDLVKSPAGAWQWIPTDPEAAQTVEDAFDPEKRHAPIMTTADMSLRMDPVYRPIALRFRDHPEEFAEAFARAWFKLTHRDMGPIACYKGSEVPDEELIWQDPVPRVNHKLVDEEDIAVLKQKLLGSGLTRSEMVYTAWSSAATFRGSDRRGGANGARIRLTPQKTWEVSQPENLEKILRILEGIQDAFNGEQKENKNISLADLIVLAGGVAIEAAAKEAGCEIKVPFEPGRTDASQEQTDIEAFKVLEPVADGFINYQKQRFEVKAEELLLDRAQLLGLTAPEMTVLVGGLRVLGANYGGSPHGVFTSTPGILSNDFFVNLLDMDTQWSPITEDRELFEGKDRKTEAVKWTATRVDLVFGADSQLRSLAEVYASDDAKEKFVRDFVKAWHKVMKADRFDLA
;
A
#
# COMPACT_ATOMS: atom_id res chain seq x y z
N MET A 1 20.08 26.50 11.51
CA MET A 1 18.97 27.38 11.92
C MET A 1 18.63 28.30 10.76
N THR A 2 17.60 27.95 10.02
CA THR A 2 16.80 28.89 9.23
C THR A 2 15.39 28.31 9.29
N ASP A 3 14.59 28.92 10.17
CA ASP A 3 13.19 28.57 10.41
C ASP A 3 12.41 28.71 9.09
N SER A 4 11.68 27.67 8.69
CA SER A 4 10.48 27.86 7.86
C SER A 4 9.42 28.53 8.74
N LYS A 5 9.52 29.85 8.88
CA LYS A 5 8.44 30.68 9.38
C LYS A 5 7.48 30.90 8.22
N CYS A 6 6.25 30.41 8.41
CA CYS A 6 5.06 30.82 7.69
C CYS A 6 5.14 32.33 7.37
N PRO A 7 5.13 32.76 6.09
CA PRO A 7 5.32 34.15 5.72
C PRO A 7 4.00 34.90 5.89
N VAL A 8 3.58 35.11 7.14
CA VAL A 8 2.50 36.04 7.48
C VAL A 8 3.04 37.04 8.49
N THR A 9 3.27 38.26 8.01
CA THR A 9 3.63 39.41 8.80
C THR A 9 2.57 39.71 9.86
N GLY A 10 2.96 39.71 11.14
CA GLY A 10 2.36 40.62 12.13
C GLY A 10 1.13 40.19 12.95
N LYS A 11 0.72 38.92 12.96
CA LYS A 11 -0.19 38.40 14.02
C LYS A 11 0.36 37.08 14.58
N LYS A 12 0.91 37.13 15.80
CA LYS A 12 1.14 35.93 16.60
C LYS A 12 -0.21 35.25 16.79
N SER A 13 -0.48 34.18 16.06
CA SER A 13 -1.62 33.32 16.39
C SER A 13 -1.41 32.84 17.82
N SER A 14 -2.35 33.14 18.71
CA SER A 14 -2.36 32.51 20.02
C SER A 14 -2.54 31.01 19.79
N ALA A 15 -1.53 30.20 20.09
CA ALA A 15 -1.57 28.75 20.05
C ALA A 15 -2.79 28.23 20.83
N LYS A 16 -3.86 27.89 20.10
CA LYS A 16 -5.05 27.20 20.61
C LYS A 16 -5.27 25.97 19.71
N ALA A 17 -5.83 24.89 20.27
CA ALA A 17 -6.02 23.59 19.60
C ALA A 17 -4.71 22.88 19.15
N GLY A 18 -3.70 22.80 20.01
CA GLY A 18 -2.50 21.97 19.75
C GLY A 18 -1.49 22.55 18.75
N GLY A 19 -1.58 23.85 18.44
CA GLY A 19 -0.50 24.60 17.79
C GLY A 19 0.64 24.94 18.77
N GLY A 20 1.82 25.30 18.25
CA GLY A 20 3.05 25.51 19.03
C GLY A 20 3.97 24.29 18.99
N THR A 21 5.10 24.37 19.69
CA THR A 21 6.12 23.30 19.75
C THR A 21 5.52 21.99 20.28
N ARG A 22 5.77 20.87 19.59
CA ARG A 22 5.28 19.52 19.89
C ARG A 22 6.41 18.61 20.39
N ASN A 23 6.09 17.44 20.92
CA ASN A 23 7.09 16.47 21.43
C ASN A 23 8.15 16.09 20.37
N LYS A 24 7.74 15.90 19.10
CA LYS A 24 8.67 15.58 18.00
C LYS A 24 9.66 16.71 17.71
N ASP A 25 9.35 17.96 18.07
CA ASP A 25 10.28 19.08 17.92
C ASP A 25 11.38 19.04 18.99
N TRP A 26 11.05 18.58 20.21
CA TRP A 26 12.01 18.39 21.30
C TRP A 26 12.81 17.09 21.15
N TRP A 27 12.14 16.03 20.72
CA TRP A 27 12.67 14.67 20.59
C TRP A 27 12.34 14.12 19.20
N PRO A 28 13.09 14.54 18.16
CA PRO A 28 12.81 14.17 16.77
C PRO A 28 12.93 12.66 16.51
N ASN A 29 13.67 11.95 17.35
CA ASN A 29 13.88 10.50 17.28
C ASN A 29 12.89 9.71 18.17
N GLN A 30 11.83 10.34 18.70
CA GLN A 30 10.80 9.64 19.45
C GLN A 30 9.94 8.77 18.53
N LEU A 31 9.64 7.55 18.97
CA LEU A 31 8.81 6.59 18.22
C LEU A 31 7.38 7.13 18.00
N ASN A 32 6.85 7.03 16.78
CA ASN A 32 5.53 7.57 16.42
C ASN A 32 4.41 6.51 16.56
N LEU A 33 3.98 6.21 17.79
CA LEU A 33 2.91 5.23 18.01
C LEU A 33 1.54 5.62 17.42
N LYS A 34 1.36 6.86 16.95
CA LYS A 34 0.12 7.27 16.27
C LYS A 34 -0.18 6.43 15.04
N MET A 35 0.85 5.91 14.37
CA MET A 35 0.72 4.99 13.24
C MET A 35 -0.09 3.73 13.59
N LEU A 36 -0.10 3.29 14.85
CA LEU A 36 -0.86 2.11 15.32
C LEU A 36 -2.26 2.47 15.84
N HIS A 37 -2.63 3.75 15.82
CA HIS A 37 -3.91 4.25 16.29
C HIS A 37 -4.72 4.96 15.18
N GLN A 38 -4.16 5.08 13.98
CA GLN A 38 -4.84 5.66 12.82
C GLN A 38 -5.93 4.73 12.28
N ASN A 39 -6.87 5.30 11.53
CA ASN A 39 -8.04 4.63 10.95
C ASN A 39 -8.86 3.87 12.02
N SER A 40 -8.90 4.41 13.24
CA SER A 40 -9.62 3.80 14.36
C SER A 40 -11.13 4.06 14.29
N GLU A 41 -11.88 3.34 15.11
CA GLU A 41 -13.30 3.57 15.33
C GLU A 41 -13.62 4.99 15.84
N LEU A 42 -12.62 5.70 16.39
CA LEU A 42 -12.79 7.07 16.90
C LEU A 42 -12.76 8.13 15.79
N SER A 43 -12.08 7.85 14.66
CA SER A 43 -12.06 8.74 13.49
C SER A 43 -13.15 8.38 12.47
N ASN A 44 -13.70 7.16 12.53
CA ASN A 44 -14.74 6.68 11.63
C ASN A 44 -16.14 7.21 12.03
N PRO A 45 -16.84 7.96 11.16
CA PRO A 45 -18.18 8.50 11.44
C PRO A 45 -19.32 7.50 11.19
N ASN A 46 -19.03 6.31 10.64
CA ASN A 46 -20.05 5.31 10.40
C ASN A 46 -20.48 4.62 11.71
N ASP A 47 -21.68 4.04 11.69
CA ASP A 47 -22.16 3.22 12.80
C ASP A 47 -21.21 2.02 13.03
N PRO A 48 -20.99 1.56 14.28
CA PRO A 48 -20.09 0.44 14.57
C PRO A 48 -20.41 -0.85 13.79
N GLU A 49 -21.67 -1.02 13.37
CA GLU A 49 -22.17 -2.21 12.66
C GLU A 49 -22.08 -2.07 11.13
N PHE A 50 -21.59 -0.94 10.63
CA PHE A 50 -21.44 -0.67 9.20
C PHE A 50 -20.45 -1.66 8.56
N ASN A 51 -20.86 -2.27 7.44
CA ASN A 51 -20.04 -3.17 6.64
C ASN A 51 -20.13 -2.70 5.18
N TYR A 52 -19.06 -2.08 4.70
CA TYR A 52 -19.03 -1.50 3.36
C TYR A 52 -19.21 -2.55 2.24
N PRO A 53 -18.55 -3.72 2.27
CA PRO A 53 -18.78 -4.75 1.25
C PRO A 53 -20.27 -5.11 1.06
N ARG A 54 -21.03 -5.27 2.16
CA ARG A 54 -22.48 -5.52 2.09
C ARG A 54 -23.28 -4.34 1.54
N GLU A 55 -22.91 -3.12 1.90
CA GLU A 55 -23.58 -1.91 1.41
C GLU A 55 -23.33 -1.72 -0.10
N PHE A 56 -22.12 -1.99 -0.57
CA PHE A 56 -21.75 -1.97 -1.99
C PHE A 56 -22.48 -3.06 -2.79
N GLU A 57 -22.60 -4.27 -2.26
CA GLU A 57 -23.39 -5.34 -2.91
C GLU A 57 -24.87 -4.96 -3.12
N SER A 58 -25.38 -4.00 -2.34
CA SER A 58 -26.75 -3.47 -2.47
C SER A 58 -26.87 -2.25 -3.41
N LEU A 59 -25.76 -1.81 -4.01
CA LEU A 59 -25.69 -0.68 -4.93
C LEU A 59 -26.24 -1.09 -6.31
N ASP A 60 -27.02 -0.20 -6.92
CA ASP A 60 -27.34 -0.29 -8.33
C ASP A 60 -26.16 0.27 -9.13
N LEU A 61 -25.18 -0.59 -9.45
CA LEU A 61 -23.93 -0.19 -10.11
C LEU A 61 -24.22 0.45 -11.48
N GLU A 62 -25.16 -0.12 -12.25
CA GLU A 62 -25.59 0.41 -13.54
C GLU A 62 -26.14 1.84 -13.41
N ALA A 63 -26.96 2.12 -12.40
CA ALA A 63 -27.45 3.48 -12.17
C ALA A 63 -26.30 4.47 -11.85
N VAL A 64 -25.29 4.05 -11.10
CA VAL A 64 -24.09 4.89 -10.85
C VAL A 64 -23.33 5.14 -12.14
N LYS A 65 -23.09 4.10 -12.95
CA LYS A 65 -22.39 4.23 -14.25
C LYS A 65 -23.14 5.17 -15.19
N ASN A 66 -24.47 5.04 -15.28
CA ASN A 66 -25.30 5.94 -16.10
C ASN A 66 -25.17 7.41 -15.65
N ASP A 67 -25.24 7.70 -14.36
CA ASP A 67 -25.02 9.07 -13.87
C ASP A 67 -23.59 9.56 -14.16
N LEU A 68 -22.58 8.67 -14.11
CA LEU A 68 -21.21 9.01 -14.46
C LEU A 68 -21.08 9.36 -15.95
N TYR A 69 -21.69 8.57 -16.85
CA TYR A 69 -21.71 8.86 -18.28
C TYR A 69 -22.41 10.19 -18.60
N GLU A 70 -23.53 10.48 -17.94
CA GLU A 70 -24.20 11.78 -18.08
C GLU A 70 -23.27 12.92 -17.61
N LEU A 71 -22.65 12.77 -16.43
CA LEU A 71 -21.72 13.76 -15.87
C LEU A 71 -20.53 14.04 -16.80
N MET A 72 -20.06 13.05 -17.57
CA MET A 72 -18.93 13.24 -18.49
C MET A 72 -19.15 14.42 -19.44
N SER A 73 -20.39 14.66 -19.87
CA SER A 73 -20.73 15.73 -20.83
C SER A 73 -21.55 16.88 -20.22
N ASP A 74 -21.89 16.81 -18.94
CA ASP A 74 -22.57 17.88 -18.21
C ASP A 74 -21.58 18.94 -17.71
N SER A 75 -21.09 19.78 -18.62
CA SER A 75 -20.08 20.79 -18.31
C SER A 75 -20.57 21.85 -17.32
N GLN A 76 -19.80 22.01 -16.24
CA GLN A 76 -20.06 22.97 -15.17
C GLN A 76 -19.34 24.30 -15.42
N GLU A 77 -20.05 25.42 -15.28
CA GLU A 77 -19.48 26.75 -15.51
C GLU A 77 -18.26 27.07 -14.64
N TRP A 78 -18.20 26.54 -13.42
CA TRP A 78 -17.09 26.80 -12.49
C TRP A 78 -15.81 26.03 -12.86
N TRP A 79 -15.92 24.99 -13.69
CA TRP A 79 -14.77 24.26 -14.24
C TRP A 79 -15.13 23.63 -15.60
N PRO A 80 -15.18 24.40 -16.71
CA PRO A 80 -15.64 23.91 -18.00
C PRO A 80 -14.85 22.69 -18.50
N ALA A 81 -15.53 21.78 -19.20
CA ALA A 81 -14.95 20.53 -19.68
C ALA A 81 -14.21 20.77 -20.99
N ASP A 82 -12.94 20.36 -21.07
CA ASP A 82 -12.20 20.39 -22.34
C ASP A 82 -12.93 19.53 -23.37
N TYR A 83 -13.10 20.05 -24.59
CA TYR A 83 -13.79 19.35 -25.68
C TYR A 83 -15.23 18.94 -25.32
N GLY A 84 -15.83 19.58 -24.32
CA GLY A 84 -17.15 19.23 -23.81
C GLY A 84 -17.20 17.87 -23.07
N HIS A 85 -16.06 17.32 -22.64
CA HIS A 85 -16.01 16.01 -22.01
C HIS A 85 -15.00 15.92 -20.85
N TYR A 86 -15.44 15.58 -19.62
CA TYR A 86 -14.56 15.42 -18.45
C TYR A 86 -13.79 14.11 -18.39
N GLY A 87 -14.09 13.15 -19.29
CA GLY A 87 -13.47 11.83 -19.30
C GLY A 87 -11.95 11.83 -19.08
N PRO A 88 -11.15 12.59 -19.84
CA PRO A 88 -9.70 12.60 -19.65
C PRO A 88 -9.26 13.11 -18.26
N LEU A 89 -9.98 14.05 -17.67
CA LEU A 89 -9.72 14.53 -16.31
C LEU A 89 -10.00 13.45 -15.27
N PHE A 90 -11.05 12.64 -15.44
CA PHE A 90 -11.35 11.52 -14.54
C PHE A 90 -10.40 10.33 -14.72
N ILE A 91 -9.93 10.06 -15.95
CA ILE A 91 -8.85 9.09 -16.18
C ILE A 91 -7.60 9.51 -15.41
N ARG A 92 -7.18 10.78 -15.52
CA ARG A 92 -6.05 11.30 -14.74
C ARG A 92 -6.31 11.17 -13.23
N MET A 93 -7.51 11.51 -12.76
CA MET A 93 -7.83 11.39 -11.32
C MET A 93 -7.70 9.95 -10.82
N ALA A 94 -8.24 8.97 -11.55
CA ALA A 94 -8.13 7.55 -11.21
C ALA A 94 -6.69 7.05 -11.30
N TRP A 95 -5.95 7.42 -12.37
CA TRP A 95 -4.52 7.16 -12.53
C TRP A 95 -3.72 7.67 -11.33
N HIS A 96 -3.91 8.93 -10.92
CA HIS A 96 -3.19 9.53 -9.78
C HIS A 96 -3.64 8.95 -8.44
N SER A 97 -4.87 8.45 -8.33
CA SER A 97 -5.35 7.80 -7.11
C SER A 97 -4.61 6.47 -6.93
N ALA A 98 -4.59 5.64 -7.96
CA ALA A 98 -3.93 4.33 -7.93
C ALA A 98 -2.39 4.41 -8.05
N GLY A 99 -1.89 5.45 -8.70
CA GLY A 99 -0.50 5.62 -9.12
C GLY A 99 0.49 5.93 -8.01
N THR A 100 0.05 6.05 -6.76
CA THR A 100 0.99 6.27 -5.62
C THR A 100 1.51 4.97 -5.00
N TYR A 101 0.98 3.82 -5.43
CA TYR A 101 1.30 2.50 -4.88
C TYR A 101 2.77 2.13 -5.04
N ARG A 102 3.34 1.44 -4.06
CA ARG A 102 4.72 0.95 -4.11
C ARG A 102 4.76 -0.50 -3.70
N MET A 103 5.35 -1.36 -4.54
CA MET A 103 5.40 -2.78 -4.26
C MET A 103 6.26 -3.13 -3.04
N GLY A 104 7.25 -2.28 -2.72
CA GLY A 104 8.18 -2.49 -1.61
C GLY A 104 7.50 -2.65 -0.24
N ASP A 105 6.52 -1.81 0.07
CA ASP A 105 5.76 -1.88 1.33
C ASP A 105 4.23 -1.97 1.15
N GLY A 106 3.76 -1.98 -0.09
CA GLY A 106 2.34 -2.07 -0.45
C GLY A 106 1.55 -0.80 -0.14
N ARG A 107 2.20 0.29 0.30
CA ARG A 107 1.54 1.55 0.65
C ARG A 107 1.31 2.43 -0.57
N GLY A 108 0.47 3.46 -0.39
CA GLY A 108 -0.10 4.23 -1.48
C GLY A 108 -1.20 3.45 -2.18
N GLY A 109 -1.55 3.85 -3.39
CA GLY A 109 -2.66 3.25 -4.14
C GLY A 109 -4.01 3.90 -3.84
N ALA A 110 -5.05 3.31 -4.42
CA ALA A 110 -6.41 3.86 -4.41
C ALA A 110 -7.30 3.30 -3.31
N ARG A 111 -6.92 2.22 -2.64
CA ARG A 111 -7.79 1.46 -1.73
C ARG A 111 -8.44 2.30 -0.65
N ASP A 112 -7.71 3.25 -0.09
CA ASP A 112 -8.20 4.04 1.05
C ASP A 112 -8.80 5.40 0.62
N GLY A 113 -8.76 5.73 -0.67
CA GLY A 113 -9.30 7.00 -1.19
C GLY A 113 -8.52 8.23 -0.71
N THR A 114 -7.23 8.07 -0.38
CA THR A 114 -6.40 9.06 0.32
C THR A 114 -5.99 10.27 -0.53
N GLN A 115 -6.25 10.26 -1.85
CA GLN A 115 -6.14 11.46 -2.69
C GLN A 115 -7.03 12.63 -2.19
N ARG A 116 -8.02 12.34 -1.33
CA ARG A 116 -8.88 13.35 -0.66
C ARG A 116 -8.19 14.07 0.50
N PHE A 117 -7.09 13.55 1.03
CA PHE A 117 -6.44 14.05 2.23
C PHE A 117 -5.01 14.52 1.95
N ALA A 118 -4.46 15.33 2.86
CA ALA A 118 -3.05 15.68 2.85
C ALA A 118 -2.17 14.42 2.99
N PRO A 119 -0.95 14.41 2.43
CA PRO A 119 -0.41 15.44 1.54
C PRO A 119 -0.90 15.31 0.09
N LEU A 120 -1.52 14.17 -0.29
CA LEU A 120 -1.85 13.85 -1.68
C LEU A 120 -2.82 14.83 -2.31
N ASN A 121 -3.79 15.36 -1.56
CA ASN A 121 -4.74 16.36 -2.06
C ASN A 121 -4.07 17.66 -2.52
N SER A 122 -2.80 17.87 -2.18
CA SER A 122 -2.04 19.11 -2.35
C SER A 122 -0.67 18.90 -3.01
N TRP A 123 -0.35 17.67 -3.43
CA TRP A 123 0.84 17.41 -4.23
C TRP A 123 0.80 18.23 -5.54
N PRO A 124 1.93 18.79 -6.01
CA PRO A 124 2.00 19.51 -7.27
C PRO A 124 1.43 18.71 -8.45
N ASP A 125 1.69 17.41 -8.50
CA ASP A 125 1.21 16.56 -9.59
C ASP A 125 -0.30 16.27 -9.52
N ASN A 126 -0.94 16.55 -8.38
CA ASN A 126 -2.39 16.44 -8.20
C ASN A 126 -3.15 17.77 -8.40
N VAL A 127 -2.46 18.78 -8.93
CA VAL A 127 -3.06 20.09 -9.28
C VAL A 127 -4.35 19.91 -10.08
N ASN A 128 -5.38 20.66 -9.68
CA ASN A 128 -6.74 20.65 -10.20
C ASN A 128 -7.54 19.34 -10.06
N LEU A 129 -6.98 18.27 -9.46
CA LEU A 129 -7.78 17.06 -9.15
C LEU A 129 -8.75 17.29 -7.99
N ASP A 130 -8.59 18.37 -7.21
CA ASP A 130 -9.62 18.87 -6.31
C ASP A 130 -10.91 19.23 -7.05
N LYS A 131 -10.81 19.79 -8.28
CA LYS A 131 -11.95 20.07 -9.15
C LYS A 131 -12.58 18.76 -9.66
N ALA A 132 -11.75 17.80 -10.10
CA ALA A 132 -12.21 16.48 -10.54
C ALA A 132 -13.04 15.78 -9.44
N ARG A 133 -12.49 15.68 -8.22
CA ARG A 133 -13.22 15.09 -7.08
C ARG A 133 -14.49 15.87 -6.75
N ARG A 134 -14.48 17.20 -6.89
CA ARG A 134 -15.66 18.04 -6.64
C ARG A 134 -16.78 17.81 -7.66
N LEU A 135 -16.46 17.52 -8.92
CA LEU A 135 -17.44 17.14 -9.95
C LEU A 135 -18.19 15.85 -9.59
N LEU A 136 -17.55 14.91 -8.89
CA LEU A 136 -18.15 13.63 -8.47
C LEU A 136 -19.02 13.72 -7.20
N TRP A 137 -18.97 14.85 -6.48
CA TRP A 137 -19.72 15.01 -5.23
C TRP A 137 -21.23 14.78 -5.38
N PRO A 138 -21.94 15.28 -6.41
CA PRO A 138 -23.36 15.00 -6.59
C PRO A 138 -23.69 13.51 -6.67
N ILE A 139 -22.83 12.70 -7.31
CA ILE A 139 -22.97 11.25 -7.40
C ILE A 139 -22.71 10.60 -6.03
N LYS A 140 -21.61 10.94 -5.37
CA LYS A 140 -21.34 10.46 -3.99
C LYS A 140 -22.50 10.79 -3.04
N LYS A 141 -23.06 11.99 -3.14
CA LYS A 141 -24.21 12.45 -2.35
C LYS A 141 -25.46 11.63 -2.65
N LYS A 142 -25.73 11.31 -3.92
CA LYS A 142 -26.90 10.52 -4.37
C LYS A 142 -26.85 9.08 -3.83
N TYR A 143 -25.70 8.43 -3.89
CA TYR A 143 -25.55 7.01 -3.51
C TYR A 143 -25.07 6.78 -2.07
N GLY A 144 -24.59 7.84 -1.39
CA GLY A 144 -24.30 7.81 0.03
C GLY A 144 -23.28 6.72 0.41
N LYS A 145 -23.57 5.96 1.46
CA LYS A 145 -22.68 4.92 2.02
C LYS A 145 -22.49 3.69 1.13
N LYS A 146 -23.31 3.52 0.09
CA LYS A 146 -23.25 2.34 -0.80
C LYS A 146 -22.09 2.38 -1.79
N ILE A 147 -21.48 3.54 -2.00
CA ILE A 147 -20.25 3.68 -2.78
C ILE A 147 -19.30 4.59 -2.02
N SER A 148 -18.09 4.11 -1.76
CA SER A 148 -17.01 4.90 -1.15
C SER A 148 -16.45 5.90 -2.16
N TRP A 149 -15.74 6.91 -1.68
CA TRP A 149 -14.96 7.76 -2.57
C TRP A 149 -13.83 7.00 -3.25
N ALA A 150 -13.21 6.05 -2.55
CA ALA A 150 -12.17 5.19 -3.10
C ALA A 150 -12.67 4.44 -4.35
N ASP A 151 -13.83 3.78 -4.27
CA ASP A 151 -14.44 3.11 -5.42
C ASP A 151 -14.94 4.10 -6.48
N LEU A 152 -15.59 5.20 -6.08
CA LEU A 152 -16.14 6.17 -7.02
C LEU A 152 -15.06 6.85 -7.88
N MET A 153 -13.89 7.13 -7.31
CA MET A 153 -12.79 7.75 -8.08
C MET A 153 -12.28 6.81 -9.18
N ILE A 154 -12.16 5.52 -8.89
CA ILE A 154 -11.72 4.52 -9.86
C ILE A 154 -12.82 4.24 -10.90
N LEU A 155 -14.07 4.06 -10.45
CA LEU A 155 -15.20 3.81 -11.33
C LEU A 155 -15.41 4.96 -12.32
N ALA A 156 -15.20 6.21 -11.90
CA ALA A 156 -15.25 7.37 -12.80
C ALA A 156 -14.19 7.29 -13.91
N GLY A 157 -12.98 6.80 -13.60
CA GLY A 157 -11.94 6.55 -14.61
C GLY A 157 -12.31 5.44 -15.59
N ASN A 158 -12.87 4.33 -15.10
CA ASN A 158 -13.38 3.26 -15.97
C ASN A 158 -14.51 3.76 -16.88
N CYS A 159 -15.52 4.44 -16.32
CA CYS A 159 -16.64 4.97 -17.10
C CYS A 159 -16.18 6.02 -18.12
N ALA A 160 -15.14 6.81 -17.79
CA ALA A 160 -14.56 7.75 -18.72
C ALA A 160 -13.95 7.03 -19.94
N LEU A 161 -13.17 5.96 -19.73
CA LEU A 161 -12.63 5.14 -20.81
C LEU A 161 -13.74 4.55 -21.70
N GLU A 162 -14.75 3.96 -21.07
CA GLU A 162 -15.90 3.34 -21.76
C GLU A 162 -16.69 4.35 -22.60
N SER A 163 -17.00 5.52 -22.03
CA SER A 163 -17.74 6.59 -22.73
C SER A 163 -16.99 7.16 -23.94
N MET A 164 -15.65 7.04 -23.96
CA MET A 164 -14.81 7.49 -25.06
C MET A 164 -14.43 6.35 -26.04
N GLY A 165 -15.04 5.16 -25.90
CA GLY A 165 -14.93 4.06 -26.85
C GLY A 165 -13.88 3.00 -26.52
N PHE A 166 -13.36 2.96 -25.29
CA PHE A 166 -12.45 1.90 -24.84
C PHE A 166 -13.17 0.89 -23.92
N GLU A 167 -13.13 -0.39 -24.29
CA GLU A 167 -13.68 -1.46 -23.45
C GLU A 167 -12.69 -1.83 -22.33
N THR A 168 -13.09 -1.65 -21.07
CA THR A 168 -12.24 -2.01 -19.93
C THR A 168 -12.30 -3.51 -19.65
N PHE A 169 -11.27 -4.05 -18.98
CA PHE A 169 -11.25 -5.46 -18.61
C PHE A 169 -12.33 -5.83 -17.57
N GLY A 170 -12.80 -4.84 -16.80
CA GLY A 170 -13.81 -4.98 -15.76
C GLY A 170 -13.57 -4.02 -14.58
N PHE A 171 -14.38 -4.17 -13.53
CA PHE A 171 -14.31 -3.36 -12.32
C PHE A 171 -14.74 -4.15 -11.08
N GLY A 172 -13.96 -4.06 -10.01
CA GLY A 172 -14.32 -4.54 -8.67
C GLY A 172 -14.35 -3.39 -7.66
N GLY A 173 -15.50 -3.23 -6.99
CA GLY A 173 -15.62 -2.41 -5.79
C GLY A 173 -15.20 -3.16 -4.53
N GLY A 174 -15.33 -2.52 -3.37
CA GLY A 174 -14.95 -3.08 -2.06
C GLY A 174 -13.88 -2.28 -1.32
N ARG A 175 -13.47 -1.12 -1.85
CA ARG A 175 -12.51 -0.20 -1.21
C ARG A 175 -13.20 0.62 -0.12
N GLU A 176 -12.77 0.49 1.13
CA GLU A 176 -13.36 1.22 2.25
C GLU A 176 -12.73 2.61 2.40
N ASP A 177 -13.56 3.64 2.61
CA ASP A 177 -13.05 4.99 2.87
C ASP A 177 -12.38 5.08 4.25
N VAL A 178 -11.23 5.74 4.30
CA VAL A 178 -10.64 6.25 5.55
C VAL A 178 -11.04 7.71 5.80
N TRP A 179 -10.77 8.17 7.04
CA TRP A 179 -11.28 9.44 7.57
C TRP A 179 -10.17 10.38 8.06
N GLU A 180 -8.91 10.01 7.87
CA GLU A 180 -7.76 10.83 8.24
C GLU A 180 -6.57 10.61 7.29
N PRO A 181 -5.64 11.59 7.20
CA PRO A 181 -4.36 11.42 6.51
C PRO A 181 -3.58 10.20 7.01
N GLN A 182 -2.88 9.52 6.10
CA GLN A 182 -2.02 8.39 6.48
C GLN A 182 -0.70 8.90 7.07
N GLU A 183 -0.39 8.46 8.30
CA GLU A 183 0.85 8.77 9.01
C GLU A 183 1.95 7.74 8.76
N ASP A 184 1.60 6.60 8.15
CA ASP A 184 2.46 5.44 7.94
C ASP A 184 3.21 5.42 6.62
N VAL A 185 3.01 6.41 5.75
CA VAL A 185 3.67 6.43 4.43
C VAL A 185 4.92 7.31 4.45
N TYR A 186 6.08 6.69 4.22
CA TYR A 186 7.32 7.41 3.94
C TYR A 186 7.41 7.81 2.46
N TRP A 187 7.00 9.05 2.17
CA TRP A 187 7.06 9.66 0.82
C TRP A 187 8.45 10.19 0.42
N GLY A 188 9.39 10.23 1.36
CA GLY A 188 10.74 10.78 1.20
C GLY A 188 11.10 11.76 2.32
N LYS A 189 12.39 12.11 2.40
CA LYS A 189 12.96 13.00 3.44
C LYS A 189 13.08 14.46 3.01
N GLU A 190 12.58 14.79 1.82
CA GLU A 190 12.59 16.16 1.31
C GLU A 190 11.76 17.10 2.18
N THR A 191 12.20 18.35 2.26
CA THR A 191 11.51 19.43 2.98
C THR A 191 10.81 20.42 2.05
N GLU A 192 10.85 20.16 0.73
CA GLU A 192 10.32 21.01 -0.33
C GLU A 192 9.69 20.13 -1.42
N TRP A 193 8.63 20.63 -2.06
CA TRP A 193 8.02 19.98 -3.21
C TRP A 193 8.97 19.94 -4.40
N LEU A 194 8.86 18.88 -5.20
CA LEU A 194 9.72 18.59 -6.36
C LEU A 194 11.21 18.45 -6.01
N GLY A 195 11.54 18.28 -4.72
CA GLY A 195 12.89 17.95 -4.28
C GLY A 195 13.29 16.52 -4.66
N GLU A 196 14.58 16.31 -4.87
CA GLU A 196 15.19 15.07 -5.37
C GLU A 196 16.20 14.44 -4.39
N LYS A 197 16.13 14.77 -3.09
CA LYS A 197 17.06 14.23 -2.07
C LYS A 197 16.72 12.78 -1.71
N ARG A 198 16.71 11.91 -2.71
CA ARG A 198 16.30 10.49 -2.66
C ARG A 198 17.15 9.57 -3.52
N TYR A 199 18.23 10.10 -4.10
CA TYR A 199 19.16 9.33 -4.91
C TYR A 199 20.49 9.14 -4.18
N ALA A 200 21.12 7.98 -4.41
CA ALA A 200 22.51 7.71 -4.08
C ALA A 200 23.28 7.28 -5.35
N GLY A 201 24.61 7.28 -5.29
CA GLY A 201 25.44 6.75 -6.39
C GLY A 201 25.15 7.38 -7.75
N GLU A 202 24.99 6.54 -8.77
CA GLU A 202 24.71 6.92 -10.17
C GLU A 202 23.19 6.99 -10.47
N ARG A 203 22.39 7.52 -9.52
CA ARG A 203 20.91 7.63 -9.59
C ARG A 203 20.15 6.40 -9.08
N ASP A 204 20.66 5.77 -8.03
CA ASP A 204 19.96 4.71 -7.30
C ASP A 204 18.87 5.32 -6.41
N LEU A 205 17.60 5.09 -6.77
CA LEU A 205 16.45 5.61 -6.02
C LEU A 205 16.32 4.91 -4.65
N GLU A 206 16.16 5.69 -3.59
CA GLU A 206 16.02 5.21 -2.22
C GLU A 206 14.82 4.26 -2.07
N ASN A 207 15.04 3.07 -1.49
CA ASN A 207 13.94 2.14 -1.19
C ASN A 207 13.13 2.63 0.02
N PRO A 208 11.78 2.53 0.01
CA PRO A 208 10.93 1.91 -1.00
C PRO A 208 10.27 2.93 -1.95
N LEU A 209 10.85 4.12 -2.15
CA LEU A 209 10.26 5.19 -2.98
C LEU A 209 10.10 4.73 -4.43
N ALA A 210 9.04 5.18 -5.09
CA ALA A 210 8.71 4.83 -6.47
C ALA A 210 8.46 6.06 -7.36
N ALA A 211 8.86 7.26 -6.90
CA ALA A 211 8.76 8.50 -7.66
C ALA A 211 10.08 9.25 -7.65
N VAL A 212 10.43 9.92 -8.75
CA VAL A 212 11.72 10.60 -8.92
C VAL A 212 11.87 11.88 -8.11
N GLN A 213 10.75 12.50 -7.71
CA GLN A 213 10.74 13.73 -6.92
C GLN A 213 9.56 13.74 -5.94
N MET A 214 9.71 14.48 -4.84
CA MET A 214 8.65 14.63 -3.84
C MET A 214 7.45 15.34 -4.46
N GLY A 215 6.25 14.76 -4.34
CA GLY A 215 5.03 15.37 -4.87
C GLY A 215 4.69 15.03 -6.32
N LEU A 216 5.47 14.16 -6.97
CA LEU A 216 5.13 13.53 -8.25
C LEU A 216 4.57 12.12 -8.04
N ILE A 217 3.75 11.65 -8.99
CA ILE A 217 3.27 10.27 -9.00
C ILE A 217 4.39 9.31 -9.42
N TYR A 218 5.03 9.53 -10.58
CA TYR A 218 6.11 8.68 -11.10
C TYR A 218 7.36 9.49 -11.46
N VAL A 219 7.32 10.18 -12.60
CA VAL A 219 8.47 10.85 -13.22
C VAL A 219 8.17 12.32 -13.50
N ASN A 220 9.21 13.11 -13.71
CA ASN A 220 9.07 14.49 -14.18
C ASN A 220 8.75 14.50 -15.68
N PRO A 221 7.64 15.11 -16.13
CA PRO A 221 7.25 15.10 -17.54
C PRO A 221 8.18 15.93 -18.45
N GLU A 222 8.94 16.87 -17.88
CA GLU A 222 9.98 17.62 -18.61
C GLU A 222 11.27 16.81 -18.80
N GLY A 223 11.43 15.71 -18.06
CA GLY A 223 12.59 14.84 -18.03
C GLY A 223 13.37 14.91 -16.70
N PRO A 224 14.37 14.04 -16.49
CA PRO A 224 15.14 13.96 -15.25
C PRO A 224 15.64 15.32 -14.78
N ASP A 225 15.23 15.71 -13.57
CA ASP A 225 15.66 16.95 -12.91
C ASP A 225 15.33 18.23 -13.71
N GLY A 226 14.31 18.14 -14.60
CA GLY A 226 13.88 19.22 -15.51
C GLY A 226 14.65 19.29 -16.83
N GLU A 227 15.55 18.33 -17.09
CA GLU A 227 16.34 18.25 -18.33
C GLU A 227 15.64 17.40 -19.39
N PRO A 228 15.41 17.93 -20.63
CA PRO A 228 14.60 17.28 -21.67
C PRO A 228 15.32 16.15 -22.41
N SER A 229 15.80 15.15 -21.66
CA SER A 229 16.44 13.94 -22.17
C SER A 229 15.48 12.75 -22.17
N ALA A 230 14.92 12.44 -23.34
CA ALA A 230 13.96 11.34 -23.52
C ALA A 230 14.52 9.96 -23.12
N VAL A 231 15.79 9.68 -23.46
CA VAL A 231 16.42 8.39 -23.12
C VAL A 231 16.68 8.27 -21.62
N ALA A 232 17.09 9.37 -20.96
CA ALA A 232 17.25 9.36 -19.51
C ALA A 232 15.88 9.25 -18.81
N SER A 233 14.85 9.93 -19.33
CA SER A 233 13.47 9.77 -18.88
C SER A 233 12.99 8.32 -18.99
N GLY A 234 13.36 7.60 -20.05
CA GLY A 234 13.02 6.18 -20.21
C GLY A 234 13.59 5.28 -19.10
N ARG A 235 14.74 5.63 -18.51
CA ARG A 235 15.31 4.92 -17.35
C ARG A 235 14.50 5.19 -16.08
N ASP A 236 14.19 6.45 -15.82
CA ASP A 236 13.37 6.86 -14.67
C ASP A 236 11.96 6.27 -14.75
N VAL A 237 11.35 6.25 -15.94
CA VAL A 237 10.03 5.61 -16.19
C VAL A 237 10.11 4.12 -15.85
N ARG A 238 11.12 3.40 -16.35
CA ARG A 238 11.27 1.96 -16.08
C ARG A 238 11.43 1.66 -14.60
N GLU A 239 12.31 2.39 -13.92
CA GLU A 239 12.57 2.17 -12.50
C GLU A 239 11.33 2.43 -11.65
N THR A 240 10.66 3.57 -11.88
CA THR A 240 9.47 3.94 -11.10
C THR A 240 8.30 3.00 -11.36
N PHE A 241 8.00 2.67 -12.61
CA PHE A 241 6.92 1.72 -12.94
C PHE A 241 7.19 0.31 -12.42
N ALA A 242 8.44 -0.19 -12.48
CA ALA A 242 8.81 -1.48 -11.91
C ALA A 242 8.59 -1.52 -10.39
N ARG A 243 8.96 -0.45 -9.68
CA ARG A 243 8.67 -0.29 -8.23
C ARG A 243 7.18 -0.19 -7.92
N MET A 244 6.37 0.12 -8.92
CA MET A 244 4.90 0.10 -8.85
C MET A 244 4.28 -1.16 -9.46
N ALA A 245 5.06 -2.24 -9.61
CA ALA A 245 4.56 -3.52 -10.14
C ALA A 245 4.14 -3.51 -11.61
N MET A 246 4.69 -2.63 -12.44
CA MET A 246 4.45 -2.61 -13.88
C MET A 246 5.71 -2.97 -14.65
N ASN A 247 5.61 -3.94 -15.57
CA ASN A 247 6.69 -4.30 -16.47
C ASN A 247 6.75 -3.33 -17.68
N ASP A 248 7.69 -3.54 -18.60
CA ASP A 248 7.88 -2.65 -19.76
C ASP A 248 6.67 -2.59 -20.69
N GLU A 249 5.99 -3.72 -20.92
CA GLU A 249 4.80 -3.79 -21.78
C GLU A 249 3.61 -3.08 -21.15
N GLU A 250 3.35 -3.34 -19.87
CA GLU A 250 2.32 -2.68 -19.08
C GLU A 250 2.58 -1.16 -18.99
N THR A 251 3.84 -0.75 -18.88
CA THR A 251 4.25 0.66 -18.81
C THR A 251 3.95 1.39 -20.12
N VAL A 252 4.36 0.82 -21.27
CA VAL A 252 4.06 1.41 -22.58
C VAL A 252 2.55 1.43 -22.83
N ALA A 253 1.83 0.38 -22.44
CA ALA A 253 0.38 0.31 -22.59
C ALA A 253 -0.33 1.38 -21.76
N LEU A 254 0.06 1.59 -20.50
CA LEU A 254 -0.52 2.60 -19.61
C LEU A 254 -0.25 4.03 -20.07
N ILE A 255 1.00 4.33 -20.45
CA ILE A 255 1.37 5.69 -20.90
C ILE A 255 0.66 6.00 -22.22
N ALA A 256 0.79 5.12 -23.22
CA ALA A 256 0.17 5.35 -24.52
C ALA A 256 -1.36 5.33 -24.42
N GLY A 257 -1.94 4.41 -23.65
CA GLY A 257 -3.40 4.30 -23.49
C GLY A 257 -4.01 5.47 -22.72
N GLY A 258 -3.33 5.94 -21.67
CA GLY A 258 -3.75 7.14 -20.93
C GLY A 258 -3.65 8.41 -21.76
N HIS A 259 -2.52 8.62 -22.44
CA HIS A 259 -2.27 9.82 -23.26
C HIS A 259 -2.94 9.79 -24.65
N THR A 260 -3.66 8.71 -24.99
CA THR A 260 -4.70 8.75 -26.03
C THR A 260 -5.81 9.76 -25.68
N PHE A 261 -5.97 10.14 -24.41
CA PHE A 261 -7.06 11.01 -23.98
C PHE A 261 -6.59 12.37 -23.45
N GLY A 262 -7.32 13.42 -23.80
CA GLY A 262 -7.22 14.75 -23.21
C GLY A 262 -6.03 15.58 -23.65
N LYS A 263 -5.61 16.46 -22.74
CA LYS A 263 -4.55 17.44 -22.95
C LYS A 263 -3.88 17.80 -21.62
N THR A 264 -2.74 18.47 -21.70
CA THR A 264 -2.12 19.16 -20.57
C THR A 264 -2.51 20.64 -20.53
N HIS A 265 -2.30 21.29 -19.38
CA HIS A 265 -2.64 22.71 -19.18
C HIS A 265 -1.47 23.53 -18.62
N GLY A 266 -1.12 24.56 -19.35
CA GLY A 266 0.01 25.47 -19.16
C GLY A 266 -0.22 26.78 -19.90
N ALA A 267 -1.44 27.32 -19.84
CA ALA A 267 -1.86 28.51 -20.58
C ALA A 267 -1.04 29.78 -20.26
N GLY A 268 -0.42 29.83 -19.08
CA GLY A 268 0.41 30.96 -18.65
C GLY A 268 1.32 30.62 -17.46
N PRO A 269 2.11 31.61 -17.00
CA PRO A 269 3.12 31.40 -15.95
C PRO A 269 2.54 30.90 -14.62
N ALA A 270 3.24 29.98 -13.96
CA ALA A 270 2.86 29.41 -12.66
C ALA A 270 2.71 30.46 -11.54
N SER A 271 3.28 31.67 -11.70
CA SER A 271 3.10 32.79 -10.76
C SER A 271 1.66 33.27 -10.63
N HIS A 272 0.77 32.87 -11.53
CA HIS A 272 -0.66 33.15 -11.44
C HIS A 272 -1.45 32.14 -10.60
N VAL A 273 -0.86 30.99 -10.28
CA VAL A 273 -1.51 29.90 -9.55
C VAL A 273 -1.43 30.16 -8.06
N GLY A 274 -2.59 30.23 -7.40
CA GLY A 274 -2.69 30.38 -5.95
C GLY A 274 -2.29 29.13 -5.17
N PRO A 275 -2.36 29.17 -3.82
CA PRO A 275 -1.97 28.05 -2.96
C PRO A 275 -2.74 26.75 -3.27
N GLU A 276 -2.08 25.62 -3.03
CA GLU A 276 -2.65 24.28 -2.99
C GLU A 276 -3.76 24.14 -1.93
N PRO A 277 -4.65 23.13 -1.98
CA PRO A 277 -5.81 23.03 -1.10
C PRO A 277 -5.55 23.18 0.41
N GLU A 278 -4.48 22.58 0.95
CA GLU A 278 -4.13 22.72 2.37
C GLU A 278 -3.57 24.11 2.75
N GLY A 279 -3.11 24.88 1.75
CA GLY A 279 -2.66 26.26 1.89
C GLY A 279 -3.68 27.32 1.48
N ALA A 280 -4.83 26.89 0.94
CA ALA A 280 -5.85 27.77 0.37
C ALA A 280 -6.69 28.48 1.45
N PRO A 281 -7.27 29.66 1.15
CA PRO A 281 -8.12 30.36 2.08
C PRO A 281 -9.46 29.63 2.31
N LEU A 282 -10.08 29.87 3.47
CA LEU A 282 -11.27 29.14 3.92
C LEU A 282 -12.44 29.24 2.93
N GLU A 283 -12.61 30.39 2.27
CA GLU A 283 -13.65 30.65 1.30
C GLU A 283 -13.55 29.80 0.02
N ASP A 284 -12.39 29.19 -0.26
CA ASP A 284 -12.25 28.26 -1.39
C ASP A 284 -12.75 26.83 -1.04
N GLN A 285 -13.16 26.59 0.21
CA GLN A 285 -13.92 25.41 0.64
C GLN A 285 -13.25 24.08 0.21
N GLY A 286 -11.97 23.93 0.51
CA GLY A 286 -11.18 22.73 0.21
C GLY A 286 -10.77 22.57 -1.26
N LEU A 287 -10.97 23.60 -2.09
CA LEU A 287 -10.32 23.72 -3.39
C LEU A 287 -9.03 24.53 -3.26
N GLY A 288 -8.13 24.38 -4.23
CA GLY A 288 -6.87 25.12 -4.32
C GLY A 288 -6.50 25.51 -5.75
N TRP A 289 -5.27 25.99 -5.93
CA TRP A 289 -4.67 26.35 -7.22
C TRP A 289 -5.49 27.35 -8.04
N LYS A 290 -6.22 28.24 -7.36
CA LYS A 290 -7.03 29.26 -8.01
C LYS A 290 -6.14 30.17 -8.85
N SER A 291 -6.38 30.19 -10.15
CA SER A 291 -5.56 30.96 -11.09
C SER A 291 -6.09 32.38 -11.28
N THR A 292 -5.18 33.34 -11.32
CA THR A 292 -5.45 34.74 -11.69
C THR A 292 -5.18 35.03 -13.18
N PHE A 293 -4.75 34.03 -13.94
CA PHE A 293 -4.48 34.15 -15.37
C PHE A 293 -5.79 34.08 -16.16
N GLY A 294 -6.09 35.11 -16.96
CA GLY A 294 -7.34 35.18 -17.73
C GLY A 294 -8.58 34.97 -16.85
N THR A 295 -9.39 33.98 -17.20
CA THR A 295 -10.56 33.53 -16.42
C THR A 295 -10.22 32.51 -15.33
N GLY A 296 -9.01 31.97 -15.33
CA GLY A 296 -8.50 30.95 -14.40
C GLY A 296 -9.05 29.54 -14.62
N LYS A 297 -9.75 29.31 -15.73
CA LYS A 297 -10.40 28.04 -16.10
C LYS A 297 -10.49 27.94 -17.64
N ALA A 298 -11.00 26.82 -18.15
CA ALA A 298 -11.15 26.58 -19.59
C ALA A 298 -9.81 26.80 -20.34
N GLY A 299 -9.80 27.57 -21.43
CA GLY A 299 -8.60 27.88 -22.19
C GLY A 299 -7.48 28.60 -21.41
N ASP A 300 -7.78 29.16 -20.23
CA ASP A 300 -6.81 29.83 -19.35
C ASP A 300 -6.33 28.92 -18.20
N THR A 301 -6.60 27.62 -18.26
CA THR A 301 -6.24 26.68 -17.21
C THR A 301 -4.72 26.49 -17.11
N ILE A 302 -4.22 26.45 -15.87
CA ILE A 302 -2.81 26.14 -15.58
C ILE A 302 -2.80 24.94 -14.62
N SER A 303 -2.06 23.90 -15.00
CA SER A 303 -1.90 22.64 -14.27
C SER A 303 -0.42 22.29 -14.20
N SER A 304 0.08 21.43 -15.10
CA SER A 304 1.50 21.02 -15.14
C SER A 304 2.44 22.09 -15.70
N GLY A 305 1.90 23.10 -16.40
CA GLY A 305 2.70 24.07 -17.15
C GLY A 305 3.03 23.63 -18.58
N ILE A 306 2.80 22.37 -18.95
CA ILE A 306 2.85 21.89 -20.33
C ILE A 306 1.50 22.18 -20.99
N GLU A 307 1.47 22.59 -22.26
CA GLU A 307 0.22 22.99 -22.94
C GLU A 307 0.05 22.28 -24.29
N GLY A 308 -1.09 21.61 -24.45
CA GLY A 308 -1.52 21.00 -25.72
C GLY A 308 -2.05 19.58 -25.55
N ALA A 309 -2.67 19.05 -26.61
CA ALA A 309 -3.14 17.67 -26.68
C ALA A 309 -2.15 16.77 -27.41
N TRP A 310 -2.17 15.48 -27.12
CA TRP A 310 -1.28 14.51 -27.77
C TRP A 310 -1.71 14.15 -29.20
N LYS A 311 -3.01 14.24 -29.51
CA LYS A 311 -3.57 13.81 -30.81
C LYS A 311 -4.81 14.64 -31.25
N PRO A 312 -5.24 14.55 -32.53
CA PRO A 312 -6.37 15.30 -33.10
C PRO A 312 -7.75 15.11 -32.43
N HIS A 313 -8.05 13.93 -31.88
CA HIS A 313 -9.37 13.61 -31.29
C HIS A 313 -9.27 13.24 -29.80
N PRO A 314 -9.05 14.19 -28.88
CA PRO A 314 -8.66 13.89 -27.50
C PRO A 314 -9.69 13.14 -26.64
N THR A 315 -10.93 12.99 -27.12
CA THR A 315 -12.03 12.34 -26.37
C THR A 315 -12.52 11.07 -27.05
N THR A 316 -11.63 10.36 -27.74
CA THR A 316 -11.96 9.15 -28.49
C THR A 316 -10.81 8.15 -28.38
N TRP A 317 -11.11 6.89 -28.12
CA TRP A 317 -10.14 5.81 -28.21
C TRP A 317 -9.82 5.53 -29.68
N ASP A 318 -8.55 5.69 -30.05
CA ASP A 318 -8.00 5.32 -31.35
C ASP A 318 -6.47 5.21 -31.25
N MET A 319 -5.81 4.95 -32.38
CA MET A 319 -4.35 4.82 -32.45
C MET A 319 -3.62 6.16 -32.57
N GLY A 320 -4.33 7.29 -32.52
CA GLY A 320 -3.82 8.60 -32.87
C GLY A 320 -2.64 9.07 -32.02
N TYR A 321 -2.50 8.61 -30.77
CA TYR A 321 -1.32 8.89 -29.94
C TYR A 321 -0.06 8.25 -30.55
N LEU A 322 -0.08 6.94 -30.77
CA LEU A 322 1.06 6.19 -31.32
C LEU A 322 1.34 6.56 -32.78
N GLU A 323 0.30 6.82 -33.57
CA GLU A 323 0.44 7.32 -34.94
C GLU A 323 1.13 8.69 -34.95
N THR A 324 0.66 9.64 -34.12
CA THR A 324 1.27 10.98 -34.03
C THR A 324 2.72 10.90 -33.57
N LEU A 325 3.01 10.13 -32.52
CA LEU A 325 4.36 9.97 -31.96
C LEU A 325 5.39 9.53 -33.01
N PHE A 326 5.02 8.59 -33.88
CA PHE A 326 5.93 8.01 -34.88
C PHE A 326 5.81 8.62 -36.28
N LYS A 327 4.76 9.39 -36.59
CA LYS A 327 4.57 10.06 -37.89
C LYS A 327 5.54 11.22 -38.09
N TYR A 328 5.83 11.97 -37.03
CA TYR A 328 6.57 13.22 -37.11
C TYR A 328 8.00 13.10 -36.57
N ASP A 329 8.85 14.01 -37.06
CA ASP A 329 10.04 14.46 -36.33
C ASP A 329 9.63 15.60 -35.39
N TRP A 330 10.40 15.80 -34.31
CA TRP A 330 9.99 16.63 -33.17
C TRP A 330 11.04 17.68 -32.81
N ASP A 331 10.60 18.93 -32.65
CA ASP A 331 11.40 20.03 -32.13
C ASP A 331 11.09 20.24 -30.64
N LEU A 332 12.15 20.46 -29.84
CA LEU A 332 12.04 20.81 -28.43
C LEU A 332 11.77 22.31 -28.29
N VAL A 333 10.68 22.67 -27.61
CA VAL A 333 10.21 24.05 -27.42
C VAL A 333 9.83 24.31 -25.97
N LYS A 334 9.55 25.59 -25.67
CA LYS A 334 8.94 26.01 -24.41
C LYS A 334 7.43 26.25 -24.58
N SER A 335 6.65 25.75 -23.64
CA SER A 335 5.21 26.02 -23.51
C SER A 335 4.95 27.52 -23.23
N PRO A 336 3.70 28.00 -23.30
CA PRO A 336 3.35 29.34 -22.86
C PRO A 336 3.70 29.62 -21.39
N ALA A 337 3.74 28.60 -20.54
CA ALA A 337 4.18 28.70 -19.15
C ALA A 337 5.71 28.55 -18.95
N GLY A 338 6.46 28.22 -20.00
CA GLY A 338 7.92 28.04 -19.94
C GLY A 338 8.40 26.62 -19.62
N ALA A 339 7.52 25.62 -19.66
CA ALA A 339 7.88 24.20 -19.50
C ALA A 339 8.45 23.62 -20.80
N TRP A 340 9.36 22.65 -20.73
CA TRP A 340 9.83 21.90 -21.90
C TRP A 340 8.73 21.00 -22.46
N GLN A 341 8.54 21.04 -23.77
CA GLN A 341 7.66 20.13 -24.51
C GLN A 341 8.13 19.97 -25.95
N TRP A 342 7.59 19.00 -26.66
CA TRP A 342 7.96 18.69 -28.04
C TRP A 342 6.78 18.98 -28.98
N ILE A 343 7.06 19.60 -30.13
CA ILE A 343 6.08 19.82 -31.21
C ILE A 343 6.59 19.20 -32.52
N PRO A 344 5.69 18.81 -33.45
CA PRO A 344 6.10 18.34 -34.76
C PRO A 344 6.87 19.41 -35.54
N THR A 345 7.91 18.99 -36.27
CA THR A 345 8.65 19.87 -37.19
C THR A 345 7.87 20.15 -38.49
N ASP A 346 6.90 19.29 -38.81
CA ASP A 346 6.06 19.39 -40.01
C ASP A 346 5.00 20.50 -39.86
N PRO A 347 5.03 21.55 -40.71
CA PRO A 347 4.02 22.61 -40.67
C PRO A 347 2.58 22.13 -40.90
N GLU A 348 2.37 21.01 -41.58
CA GLU A 348 1.03 20.45 -41.78
C GLU A 348 0.40 19.97 -40.45
N ALA A 349 1.23 19.66 -39.45
CA ALA A 349 0.75 19.25 -38.14
C ALA A 349 0.17 20.41 -37.31
N ALA A 350 0.48 21.67 -37.65
CA ALA A 350 0.23 22.85 -36.83
C ALA A 350 -1.25 23.17 -36.56
N GLN A 351 -2.17 22.53 -37.29
CA GLN A 351 -3.61 22.79 -37.22
C GLN A 351 -4.42 21.49 -37.10
N THR A 352 -3.81 20.40 -36.62
CA THR A 352 -4.46 19.07 -36.61
C THR A 352 -5.31 18.81 -35.37
N VAL A 353 -5.12 19.56 -34.28
CA VAL A 353 -5.89 19.41 -33.03
C VAL A 353 -6.88 20.57 -32.91
N GLU A 354 -8.14 20.28 -32.60
CA GLU A 354 -9.13 21.33 -32.28
C GLU A 354 -8.84 22.01 -30.94
N ASP A 355 -9.12 23.30 -30.80
CA ASP A 355 -9.07 23.93 -29.49
C ASP A 355 -10.20 23.38 -28.61
N ALA A 356 -9.92 23.23 -27.31
CA ALA A 356 -10.85 22.63 -26.36
C ALA A 356 -12.14 23.45 -26.14
N PHE A 357 -12.15 24.74 -26.45
CA PHE A 357 -13.26 25.66 -26.19
C PHE A 357 -13.62 26.55 -27.39
N ASP A 358 -12.72 26.72 -28.37
CA ASP A 358 -12.92 27.58 -29.53
C ASP A 358 -12.91 26.78 -30.85
N PRO A 359 -14.08 26.48 -31.44
CA PRO A 359 -14.16 25.67 -32.65
C PRO A 359 -13.53 26.32 -33.89
N GLU A 360 -13.16 27.61 -33.85
CA GLU A 360 -12.46 28.30 -34.93
C GLU A 360 -10.93 28.23 -34.78
N LYS A 361 -10.42 27.78 -33.63
CA LYS A 361 -8.98 27.62 -33.38
C LYS A 361 -8.51 26.18 -33.53
N ARG A 362 -7.28 26.03 -33.96
CA ARG A 362 -6.58 24.74 -34.09
C ARG A 362 -5.14 24.89 -33.59
N HIS A 363 -4.58 23.78 -33.13
CA HIS A 363 -3.24 23.68 -32.56
C HIS A 363 -2.45 22.52 -33.17
N ALA A 364 -1.14 22.55 -32.94
CA ALA A 364 -0.27 21.39 -33.14
C ALA A 364 -0.48 20.38 -31.99
N PRO A 365 -0.31 19.07 -32.23
CA PRO A 365 -0.19 18.11 -31.14
C PRO A 365 1.16 18.32 -30.43
N ILE A 366 1.25 17.83 -29.19
CA ILE A 366 2.45 17.93 -28.37
C ILE A 366 2.85 16.56 -27.83
N MET A 367 4.11 16.42 -27.43
CA MET A 367 4.60 15.29 -26.63
C MET A 367 5.42 15.82 -25.45
N THR A 368 5.34 15.15 -24.30
CA THR A 368 6.24 15.40 -23.16
C THR A 368 7.58 14.70 -23.38
N THR A 369 8.61 15.05 -22.59
CA THR A 369 9.88 14.31 -22.64
C THR A 369 9.69 12.84 -22.22
N ALA A 370 8.76 12.57 -21.30
CA ALA A 370 8.39 11.21 -20.91
C ALA A 370 7.75 10.44 -22.07
N ASP A 371 6.86 11.07 -22.86
CA ASP A 371 6.27 10.46 -24.07
C ASP A 371 7.35 10.13 -25.11
N MET A 372 8.29 11.04 -25.31
CA MET A 372 9.41 10.83 -26.23
C MET A 372 10.29 9.64 -25.84
N SER A 373 10.28 9.21 -24.57
CA SER A 373 10.97 8.00 -24.15
C SER A 373 10.41 6.74 -24.84
N LEU A 374 9.11 6.67 -25.11
CA LEU A 374 8.47 5.54 -25.81
C LEU A 374 8.97 5.44 -27.26
N ARG A 375 9.39 6.55 -27.85
CA ARG A 375 9.95 6.61 -29.21
C ARG A 375 11.46 6.39 -29.23
N MET A 376 12.19 6.86 -28.23
CA MET A 376 13.66 6.99 -28.26
C MET A 376 14.39 5.97 -27.39
N ASP A 377 13.76 5.42 -26.34
CA ASP A 377 14.35 4.38 -25.52
C ASP A 377 14.38 3.03 -26.29
N PRO A 378 15.52 2.31 -26.30
CA PRO A 378 15.67 1.10 -27.10
C PRO A 378 14.82 -0.09 -26.62
N VAL A 379 14.31 -0.07 -25.39
CA VAL A 379 13.45 -1.11 -24.82
C VAL A 379 11.98 -0.80 -25.11
N TYR A 380 11.56 0.45 -24.94
CA TYR A 380 10.16 0.83 -25.18
C TYR A 380 9.79 0.99 -26.65
N ARG A 381 10.73 1.47 -27.49
CA ARG A 381 10.46 1.72 -28.90
C ARG A 381 9.93 0.50 -29.66
N PRO A 382 10.51 -0.72 -29.53
CA PRO A 382 9.95 -1.92 -30.15
C PRO A 382 8.52 -2.24 -29.71
N ILE A 383 8.19 -2.05 -28.43
CA ILE A 383 6.86 -2.32 -27.88
C ILE A 383 5.85 -1.30 -28.43
N ALA A 384 6.19 -0.02 -28.42
CA ALA A 384 5.33 1.04 -28.92
C ALA A 384 5.07 0.93 -30.43
N LEU A 385 6.08 0.53 -31.22
CA LEU A 385 5.90 0.23 -32.65
C LEU A 385 5.00 -0.98 -32.88
N ARG A 386 5.17 -2.05 -32.10
CA ARG A 386 4.29 -3.23 -32.19
C ARG A 386 2.85 -2.83 -31.88
N PHE A 387 2.59 -2.10 -30.80
CA PHE A 387 1.25 -1.62 -30.47
C PHE A 387 0.65 -0.71 -31.54
N ARG A 388 1.46 0.15 -32.18
CA ARG A 388 1.00 0.97 -33.31
C ARG A 388 0.56 0.10 -34.50
N ASP A 389 1.32 -0.94 -34.79
CA ASP A 389 1.10 -1.81 -35.95
C ASP A 389 0.05 -2.92 -35.65
N HIS A 390 -0.26 -3.17 -34.37
CA HIS A 390 -1.21 -4.17 -33.85
C HIS A 390 -2.15 -3.56 -32.79
N PRO A 391 -3.19 -2.80 -33.22
CA PRO A 391 -4.12 -2.11 -32.31
C PRO A 391 -4.83 -3.01 -31.30
N GLU A 392 -5.11 -4.26 -31.68
CA GLU A 392 -5.75 -5.26 -30.82
C GLU A 392 -4.85 -5.68 -29.65
N GLU A 393 -3.56 -5.86 -29.88
CA GLU A 393 -2.59 -6.17 -28.82
C GLU A 393 -2.46 -4.99 -27.84
N PHE A 394 -2.48 -3.77 -28.38
CA PHE A 394 -2.44 -2.55 -27.57
C PHE A 394 -3.68 -2.42 -26.68
N ALA A 395 -4.88 -2.61 -27.25
CA ALA A 395 -6.12 -2.51 -26.51
C ALA A 395 -6.19 -3.54 -25.38
N GLU A 396 -5.82 -4.79 -25.64
CA GLU A 396 -5.81 -5.83 -24.60
C GLU A 396 -4.76 -5.55 -23.51
N ALA A 397 -3.54 -5.15 -23.89
CA ALA A 397 -2.49 -4.80 -22.94
C ALA A 397 -2.90 -3.62 -22.05
N PHE A 398 -3.52 -2.58 -22.63
CA PHE A 398 -4.00 -1.43 -21.86
C PHE A 398 -5.17 -1.80 -20.94
N ALA A 399 -6.12 -2.62 -21.39
CA ALA A 399 -7.27 -3.02 -20.57
C ALA A 399 -6.82 -3.78 -19.32
N ARG A 400 -5.89 -4.74 -19.50
CA ARG A 400 -5.32 -5.54 -18.42
C ARG A 400 -4.44 -4.70 -17.49
N ALA A 401 -3.59 -3.82 -18.04
CA ALA A 401 -2.71 -2.97 -17.23
C ALA A 401 -3.50 -1.91 -16.44
N TRP A 402 -4.57 -1.34 -17.02
CA TRP A 402 -5.48 -0.43 -16.33
C TRP A 402 -6.22 -1.12 -15.18
N PHE A 403 -6.72 -2.34 -15.40
CA PHE A 403 -7.36 -3.12 -14.34
C PHE A 403 -6.37 -3.45 -13.21
N LYS A 404 -5.16 -3.91 -13.55
CA LYS A 404 -4.08 -4.14 -12.57
C LYS A 404 -3.75 -2.88 -11.79
N LEU A 405 -3.51 -1.75 -12.46
CA LEU A 405 -3.21 -0.47 -11.83
C LEU A 405 -4.25 -0.15 -10.75
N THR A 406 -5.52 -0.24 -11.12
CA THR A 406 -6.62 0.24 -10.31
C THR A 406 -7.01 -0.74 -9.19
N HIS A 407 -6.55 -2.00 -9.22
CA HIS A 407 -6.94 -3.04 -8.27
C HIS A 407 -5.78 -3.75 -7.56
N ARG A 408 -4.51 -3.46 -7.90
CA ARG A 408 -3.31 -4.11 -7.34
C ARG A 408 -3.16 -4.03 -5.81
N ASP A 409 -3.86 -3.10 -5.17
CA ASP A 409 -3.86 -2.87 -3.72
C ASP A 409 -5.13 -3.37 -3.00
N MET A 410 -6.03 -4.05 -3.71
CA MET A 410 -7.25 -4.62 -3.14
C MET A 410 -7.05 -6.00 -2.50
N GLY A 411 -5.91 -6.65 -2.77
CA GLY A 411 -5.63 -8.02 -2.36
C GLY A 411 -6.28 -9.06 -3.27
N PRO A 412 -6.63 -10.25 -2.74
CA PRO A 412 -7.18 -11.34 -3.54
C PRO A 412 -8.60 -11.03 -4.04
N ILE A 413 -9.04 -11.76 -5.07
CA ILE A 413 -10.36 -11.58 -5.70
C ILE A 413 -11.54 -11.69 -4.72
N ALA A 414 -11.37 -12.37 -3.58
CA ALA A 414 -12.36 -12.42 -2.50
C ALA A 414 -12.74 -11.03 -1.94
N CYS A 415 -11.85 -10.03 -2.08
CA CYS A 415 -12.10 -8.65 -1.69
C CYS A 415 -12.98 -7.87 -2.70
N TYR A 416 -13.21 -8.41 -3.90
CA TYR A 416 -13.78 -7.69 -5.03
C TYR A 416 -15.29 -7.89 -5.02
N LYS A 417 -16.03 -6.80 -5.18
CA LYS A 417 -17.50 -6.76 -5.15
C LYS A 417 -18.05 -6.13 -6.42
N GLY A 418 -19.27 -6.53 -6.81
CA GLY A 418 -19.97 -5.98 -7.98
C GLY A 418 -20.10 -6.98 -9.13
N SER A 419 -20.95 -6.64 -10.10
CA SER A 419 -21.31 -7.48 -11.25
C SER A 419 -20.28 -7.47 -12.38
N GLU A 420 -19.31 -6.56 -12.36
CA GLU A 420 -18.29 -6.39 -13.41
C GLU A 420 -16.91 -6.93 -13.00
N VAL A 421 -16.84 -7.71 -11.92
CA VAL A 421 -15.59 -8.38 -11.51
C VAL A 421 -15.26 -9.44 -12.58
N PRO A 422 -14.07 -9.39 -13.21
CA PRO A 422 -13.68 -10.40 -14.19
C PRO A 422 -13.61 -11.80 -13.57
N ASP A 423 -14.07 -12.81 -14.31
CA ASP A 423 -14.01 -14.21 -13.88
C ASP A 423 -12.58 -14.79 -13.95
N GLU A 424 -11.68 -14.17 -14.71
CA GLU A 424 -10.28 -14.59 -14.85
C GLU A 424 -9.48 -14.26 -13.57
N GLU A 425 -8.88 -15.28 -12.95
CA GLU A 425 -7.94 -15.09 -11.84
C GLU A 425 -6.57 -14.64 -12.39
N LEU A 426 -6.13 -13.45 -12.00
CA LEU A 426 -4.87 -12.87 -12.46
C LEU A 426 -3.76 -13.12 -11.44
N ILE A 427 -2.55 -13.43 -11.91
CA ILE A 427 -1.43 -13.83 -11.04
C ILE A 427 -1.09 -12.79 -9.95
N TRP A 428 -1.23 -11.50 -10.25
CA TRP A 428 -0.94 -10.42 -9.31
C TRP A 428 -2.01 -10.25 -8.21
N GLN A 429 -3.14 -10.97 -8.30
CA GLN A 429 -4.14 -11.09 -7.23
C GLN A 429 -3.76 -12.17 -6.20
N ASP A 430 -2.58 -12.80 -6.36
CA ASP A 430 -2.09 -13.88 -5.50
C ASP A 430 -3.14 -14.99 -5.27
N PRO A 431 -3.74 -15.57 -6.34
CA PRO A 431 -4.91 -16.44 -6.22
C PRO A 431 -4.63 -17.68 -5.36
N VAL A 432 -5.66 -18.17 -4.68
CA VAL A 432 -5.64 -19.44 -3.94
C VAL A 432 -6.78 -20.33 -4.45
N PRO A 433 -6.62 -21.67 -4.51
CA PRO A 433 -7.69 -22.54 -4.95
C PRO A 433 -8.95 -22.37 -4.09
N ARG A 434 -10.14 -22.42 -4.70
CA ARG A 434 -11.40 -22.43 -3.95
C ARG A 434 -11.54 -23.74 -3.17
N VAL A 435 -12.18 -23.68 -2.00
CA VAL A 435 -12.53 -24.88 -1.22
C VAL A 435 -13.47 -25.78 -2.05
N ASN A 436 -13.05 -27.01 -2.33
CA ASN A 436 -13.81 -28.00 -3.12
C ASN A 436 -14.08 -29.31 -2.34
N HIS A 437 -13.87 -29.28 -1.03
CA HIS A 437 -14.01 -30.40 -0.12
C HIS A 437 -14.85 -30.00 1.10
N LYS A 438 -15.37 -30.99 1.84
CA LYS A 438 -16.05 -30.72 3.12
C LYS A 438 -14.99 -30.24 4.13
N LEU A 439 -15.31 -29.19 4.88
CA LEU A 439 -14.44 -28.68 5.93
C LEU A 439 -14.46 -29.59 7.16
N VAL A 440 -13.36 -29.57 7.91
CA VAL A 440 -13.25 -30.21 9.21
C VAL A 440 -14.21 -29.57 10.22
N ASP A 441 -14.79 -30.38 11.10
CA ASP A 441 -15.64 -29.94 12.20
C ASP A 441 -14.90 -29.93 13.54
N GLU A 442 -15.60 -29.62 14.64
CA GLU A 442 -14.98 -29.52 15.97
C GLU A 442 -14.38 -30.84 16.47
N GLU A 443 -14.97 -32.00 16.10
CA GLU A 443 -14.48 -33.32 16.50
C GLU A 443 -13.18 -33.64 15.76
N ASP A 444 -13.13 -33.37 14.46
CA ASP A 444 -11.92 -33.50 13.65
C ASP A 444 -10.80 -32.62 14.18
N ILE A 445 -11.11 -31.34 14.47
CA ILE A 445 -10.15 -30.40 15.02
C ILE A 445 -9.60 -30.95 16.34
N ALA A 446 -10.43 -31.46 17.24
CA ALA A 446 -9.97 -32.05 18.50
C ALA A 446 -9.00 -33.23 18.28
N VAL A 447 -9.27 -34.11 17.30
CA VAL A 447 -8.38 -35.22 16.93
C VAL A 447 -7.05 -34.68 16.38
N LEU A 448 -7.10 -33.71 15.47
CA LEU A 448 -5.91 -33.10 14.87
C LEU A 448 -5.05 -32.40 15.92
N LYS A 449 -5.65 -31.71 16.90
CA LYS A 449 -4.92 -31.11 18.02
C LYS A 449 -4.13 -32.16 18.81
N GLN A 450 -4.70 -33.35 19.03
CA GLN A 450 -3.97 -34.44 19.70
C GLN A 450 -2.83 -35.00 18.84
N LYS A 451 -3.06 -35.18 17.52
CA LYS A 451 -2.00 -35.61 16.59
C LYS A 451 -0.84 -34.61 16.57
N LEU A 452 -1.13 -33.31 16.59
CA LEU A 452 -0.13 -32.23 16.64
C LEU A 452 0.66 -32.23 17.95
N LEU A 453 0.02 -32.37 19.11
CA LEU A 453 0.72 -32.48 20.40
C LEU A 453 1.61 -33.73 20.49
N GLY A 454 1.20 -34.83 19.85
CA GLY A 454 1.96 -36.09 19.78
C GLY A 454 2.98 -36.17 18.65
N SER A 455 3.13 -35.12 17.83
CA SER A 455 3.93 -35.15 16.59
C SER A 455 5.45 -35.16 16.82
N GLY A 456 5.91 -34.80 18.02
CA GLY A 456 7.31 -34.56 18.32
C GLY A 456 7.82 -33.17 17.94
N LEU A 457 6.96 -32.31 17.35
CA LEU A 457 7.25 -30.88 17.19
C LEU A 457 7.25 -30.18 18.55
N THR A 458 8.23 -29.31 18.75
CA THR A 458 8.28 -28.42 19.91
C THR A 458 7.23 -27.32 19.78
N ARG A 459 6.84 -26.72 20.91
CA ARG A 459 5.93 -25.55 20.91
C ARG A 459 6.51 -24.39 20.10
N SER A 460 7.80 -24.13 20.26
CA SER A 460 8.49 -23.04 19.56
C SER A 460 8.50 -23.29 18.05
N GLU A 461 8.74 -24.52 17.57
CA GLU A 461 8.65 -24.84 16.12
C GLU A 461 7.24 -24.58 15.56
N MET A 462 6.19 -24.99 16.29
CA MET A 462 4.80 -24.79 15.86
C MET A 462 4.41 -23.31 15.85
N VAL A 463 4.74 -22.55 16.91
CA VAL A 463 4.47 -21.11 16.99
C VAL A 463 5.27 -20.35 15.94
N TYR A 464 6.56 -20.64 15.79
CA TYR A 464 7.44 -19.96 14.84
C TYR A 464 6.99 -20.15 13.39
N THR A 465 6.60 -21.38 13.02
CA THR A 465 6.16 -21.69 11.65
C THR A 465 4.82 -21.02 11.35
N ALA A 466 3.88 -21.06 12.30
CA ALA A 466 2.59 -20.37 12.15
C ALA A 466 2.76 -18.85 12.03
N TRP A 467 3.62 -18.26 12.88
CA TRP A 467 3.96 -16.85 12.80
C TRP A 467 4.61 -16.50 11.47
N SER A 468 5.64 -17.25 11.05
CA SER A 468 6.36 -16.98 9.81
C SER A 468 5.46 -17.04 8.57
N SER A 469 4.44 -17.91 8.59
CA SER A 469 3.46 -17.96 7.51
C SER A 469 2.54 -16.74 7.53
N ALA A 470 1.91 -16.45 8.68
CA ALA A 470 0.90 -15.40 8.80
C ALA A 470 1.50 -13.98 8.73
N ALA A 471 2.70 -13.78 9.28
CA ALA A 471 3.32 -12.47 9.39
C ALA A 471 3.66 -11.87 8.02
N THR A 472 3.76 -12.67 6.95
CA THR A 472 3.92 -12.13 5.58
C THR A 472 2.78 -11.20 5.16
N PHE A 473 1.63 -11.26 5.84
CA PHE A 473 0.51 -10.36 5.62
C PHE A 473 0.92 -8.89 5.77
N ARG A 474 0.42 -8.05 4.87
CA ARG A 474 0.40 -6.60 5.04
C ARG A 474 -0.95 -6.04 4.64
N GLY A 475 -1.54 -5.29 5.56
CA GLY A 475 -2.85 -4.67 5.44
C GLY A 475 -2.85 -3.40 4.59
N SER A 476 -1.71 -2.99 4.02
CA SER A 476 -1.62 -1.88 3.05
C SER A 476 -2.21 -2.27 1.69
N ASP A 477 -1.80 -3.43 1.15
CA ASP A 477 -2.30 -3.97 -0.12
C ASP A 477 -2.99 -5.34 0.00
N ARG A 478 -3.20 -5.83 1.23
CA ARG A 478 -3.85 -7.11 1.55
C ARG A 478 -3.15 -8.34 0.93
N ARG A 479 -1.83 -8.26 0.69
CA ARG A 479 -1.02 -9.38 0.23
C ARG A 479 -0.40 -10.16 1.40
N GLY A 480 0.04 -11.38 1.10
CA GLY A 480 0.63 -12.29 2.09
C GLY A 480 -0.40 -12.94 3.02
N GLY A 481 0.08 -13.57 4.09
CA GLY A 481 -0.73 -14.29 5.06
C GLY A 481 -0.53 -15.81 5.04
N ALA A 482 -1.32 -16.51 5.85
CA ALA A 482 -1.22 -17.96 6.04
C ALA A 482 -2.01 -18.79 5.01
N ASN A 483 -3.05 -18.20 4.41
CA ASN A 483 -3.83 -18.82 3.36
C ASN A 483 -2.97 -19.04 2.10
N GLY A 484 -3.15 -20.18 1.44
CA GLY A 484 -2.28 -20.65 0.37
C GLY A 484 -1.07 -21.46 0.84
N ALA A 485 -0.75 -21.48 2.14
CA ALA A 485 0.46 -22.12 2.69
C ALA A 485 1.73 -21.79 1.88
N ARG A 486 1.85 -20.53 1.43
CA ARG A 486 2.94 -20.11 0.54
C ARG A 486 4.32 -20.20 1.18
N ILE A 487 4.40 -20.32 2.50
CA ILE A 487 5.64 -20.61 3.22
C ILE A 487 6.33 -21.88 2.71
N ARG A 488 5.60 -22.86 2.15
CA ARG A 488 6.17 -24.07 1.54
C ARG A 488 6.64 -23.91 0.10
N LEU A 489 6.38 -22.76 -0.52
CA LEU A 489 6.66 -22.46 -1.93
C LEU A 489 7.85 -21.50 -2.06
N THR A 490 8.42 -21.41 -3.25
CA THR A 490 9.43 -20.40 -3.58
C THR A 490 8.73 -19.06 -3.80
N PRO A 491 9.24 -17.94 -3.24
CA PRO A 491 10.54 -17.81 -2.56
C PRO A 491 10.52 -18.06 -1.05
N GLN A 492 9.35 -18.09 -0.39
CA GLN A 492 9.27 -18.08 1.07
C GLN A 492 10.00 -19.24 1.75
N LYS A 493 9.94 -20.44 1.19
CA LYS A 493 10.62 -21.63 1.74
C LYS A 493 12.15 -21.52 1.75
N THR A 494 12.69 -20.59 0.95
CA THR A 494 14.14 -20.35 0.81
C THR A 494 14.62 -19.11 1.55
N TRP A 495 13.73 -18.32 2.13
CA TRP A 495 14.13 -17.16 2.91
C TRP A 495 14.91 -17.56 4.15
N GLU A 496 15.91 -16.76 4.50
CA GLU A 496 16.69 -16.96 5.71
C GLU A 496 15.78 -16.99 6.93
N VAL A 497 14.89 -16.00 7.06
CA VAL A 497 13.94 -15.88 8.19
C VAL A 497 13.04 -17.10 8.34
N SER A 498 12.76 -17.85 7.26
CA SER A 498 11.94 -19.05 7.32
C SER A 498 12.67 -20.26 7.91
N GLN A 499 13.99 -20.18 8.11
CA GLN A 499 14.85 -21.28 8.56
C GLN A 499 14.69 -22.56 7.71
N PRO A 500 15.11 -22.56 6.42
CA PRO A 500 14.71 -23.55 5.43
C PRO A 500 14.88 -25.01 5.85
N GLU A 501 16.01 -25.36 6.49
CA GLU A 501 16.26 -26.73 6.97
C GLU A 501 15.27 -27.16 8.05
N ASN A 502 14.97 -26.27 9.01
CA ASN A 502 14.02 -26.54 10.07
C ASN A 502 12.58 -26.54 9.53
N LEU A 503 12.25 -25.60 8.65
CA LEU A 503 10.95 -25.54 7.98
C LEU A 503 10.68 -26.82 7.19
N GLU A 504 11.63 -27.33 6.41
CA GLU A 504 11.44 -28.57 5.65
C GLU A 504 11.07 -29.76 6.56
N LYS A 505 11.77 -29.90 7.70
CA LYS A 505 11.46 -30.92 8.72
C LYS A 505 10.03 -30.76 9.24
N ILE A 506 9.63 -29.54 9.60
CA ILE A 506 8.31 -29.25 10.17
C ILE A 506 7.21 -29.53 9.15
N LEU A 507 7.37 -29.04 7.91
CA LEU A 507 6.41 -29.25 6.82
C LEU A 507 6.23 -30.74 6.54
N ARG A 508 7.31 -31.53 6.50
CA ARG A 508 7.21 -32.99 6.31
C ARG A 508 6.37 -33.68 7.40
N ILE A 509 6.46 -33.23 8.64
CA ILE A 509 5.65 -33.77 9.75
C ILE A 509 4.18 -33.35 9.58
N LEU A 510 3.92 -32.09 9.27
CA LEU A 510 2.57 -31.58 9.05
C LEU A 510 1.89 -32.23 7.83
N GLU A 511 2.62 -32.42 6.73
CA GLU A 511 2.17 -33.17 5.55
C GLU A 511 1.84 -34.63 5.90
N GLY A 512 2.67 -35.29 6.72
CA GLY A 512 2.37 -36.63 7.21
C GLY A 512 1.08 -36.70 8.04
N ILE A 513 0.79 -35.67 8.85
CA ILE A 513 -0.48 -35.55 9.59
C ILE A 513 -1.65 -35.29 8.63
N GLN A 514 -1.44 -34.42 7.63
CA GLN A 514 -2.42 -34.11 6.59
C GLN A 514 -2.82 -35.36 5.82
N ASP A 515 -1.85 -36.10 5.28
CA ASP A 515 -2.04 -37.31 4.50
C ASP A 515 -2.76 -38.38 5.31
N ALA A 516 -2.33 -38.59 6.56
CA ALA A 516 -2.97 -39.55 7.45
C ALA A 516 -4.41 -39.16 7.77
N PHE A 517 -4.70 -37.88 8.05
CA PHE A 517 -6.06 -37.43 8.31
C PHE A 517 -6.94 -37.56 7.06
N ASN A 518 -6.51 -37.01 5.92
CA ASN A 518 -7.28 -36.99 4.67
C ASN A 518 -7.52 -38.42 4.15
N GLY A 519 -6.55 -39.33 4.28
CA GLY A 519 -6.68 -40.74 3.88
C GLY A 519 -7.64 -41.55 4.76
N GLU A 520 -7.89 -41.12 6.00
CA GLU A 520 -8.84 -41.75 6.93
C GLU A 520 -10.30 -41.29 6.70
N GLN A 521 -10.51 -40.14 6.04
CA GLN A 521 -11.82 -39.54 5.88
C GLN A 521 -12.70 -40.26 4.86
N LYS A 522 -14.00 -40.35 5.18
CA LYS A 522 -15.07 -40.75 4.25
C LYS A 522 -15.86 -39.48 3.92
N GLU A 523 -16.32 -39.29 2.68
CA GLU A 523 -17.08 -38.11 2.19
C GLU A 523 -16.27 -36.88 1.71
N ASN A 524 -15.04 -37.06 1.20
CA ASN A 524 -14.24 -35.95 0.66
C ASN A 524 -14.09 -34.78 1.66
N LYS A 525 -13.93 -35.11 2.94
CA LYS A 525 -13.57 -34.16 3.99
C LYS A 525 -12.05 -34.13 4.08
N ASN A 526 -11.45 -32.95 4.02
CA ASN A 526 -10.00 -32.78 4.05
C ASN A 526 -9.60 -31.60 4.92
N ILE A 527 -8.34 -31.61 5.35
CA ILE A 527 -7.66 -30.44 5.89
C ILE A 527 -6.51 -30.02 4.97
N SER A 528 -6.33 -28.71 4.80
CA SER A 528 -5.21 -28.13 4.08
C SER A 528 -3.97 -28.03 4.97
N LEU A 529 -2.79 -27.93 4.34
CA LEU A 529 -1.55 -27.68 5.06
C LEU A 529 -1.56 -26.26 5.66
N ALA A 530 -2.18 -25.29 4.96
CA ALA A 530 -2.39 -23.95 5.47
C ALA A 530 -3.14 -23.94 6.81
N ASP A 531 -4.23 -24.70 6.92
CA ASP A 531 -4.97 -24.84 8.17
C ASP A 531 -4.17 -25.59 9.24
N LEU A 532 -3.42 -26.64 8.88
CA LEU A 532 -2.57 -27.36 9.84
C LEU A 532 -1.45 -26.50 10.43
N ILE A 533 -0.82 -25.64 9.62
CA ILE A 533 0.20 -24.70 10.10
C ILE A 533 -0.39 -23.76 11.17
N VAL A 534 -1.55 -23.16 10.88
CA VAL A 534 -2.22 -22.24 11.83
C VAL A 534 -2.72 -22.98 13.06
N LEU A 535 -3.32 -24.16 12.89
CA LEU A 535 -3.81 -24.99 13.99
C LEU A 535 -2.67 -25.43 14.92
N ALA A 536 -1.51 -25.80 14.37
CA ALA A 536 -0.32 -26.18 15.15
C ALA A 536 0.13 -25.05 16.08
N GLY A 537 0.21 -23.82 15.58
CA GLY A 537 0.54 -22.65 16.40
C GLY A 537 -0.49 -22.42 17.52
N GLY A 538 -1.78 -22.52 17.21
CA GLY A 538 -2.85 -22.41 18.21
C GLY A 538 -2.76 -23.49 19.30
N VAL A 539 -2.51 -24.75 18.92
CA VAL A 539 -2.33 -25.88 19.84
C VAL A 539 -1.15 -25.66 20.79
N ALA A 540 -0.03 -25.18 20.26
CA ALA A 540 1.14 -24.88 21.06
C ALA A 540 0.85 -23.79 22.12
N ILE A 541 0.08 -22.76 21.75
CA ILE A 541 -0.33 -21.67 22.64
C ILE A 541 -1.32 -22.16 23.70
N GLU A 542 -2.33 -22.96 23.33
CA GLU A 542 -3.27 -23.55 24.30
C GLU A 542 -2.53 -24.39 25.36
N ALA A 543 -1.57 -25.21 24.92
CA ALA A 543 -0.74 -26.01 25.83
C ALA A 543 0.15 -25.14 26.73
N ALA A 544 0.78 -24.09 26.16
CA ALA A 544 1.63 -23.16 26.91
C ALA A 544 0.83 -22.34 27.95
N ALA A 545 -0.39 -21.92 27.61
CA ALA A 545 -1.30 -21.22 28.52
C ALA A 545 -1.79 -22.13 29.66
N LYS A 546 -2.14 -23.39 29.34
CA LYS A 546 -2.58 -24.37 30.33
C LYS A 546 -1.51 -24.64 31.38
N GLU A 547 -0.25 -24.74 30.98
CA GLU A 547 0.88 -24.89 31.91
C GLU A 547 1.16 -23.64 32.75
N ALA A 548 0.81 -22.45 32.23
CA ALA A 548 0.79 -21.21 33.01
C ALA A 548 -0.39 -21.13 34.00
N GLY A 549 -1.25 -22.17 34.05
CA GLY A 549 -2.43 -22.22 34.91
C GLY A 549 -3.66 -21.52 34.33
N CYS A 550 -3.66 -21.17 33.04
CA CYS A 550 -4.75 -20.50 32.36
C CYS A 550 -5.37 -21.42 31.29
N GLU A 551 -6.61 -21.88 31.52
CA GLU A 551 -7.35 -22.66 30.52
C GLU A 551 -8.02 -21.71 29.52
N ILE A 552 -7.56 -21.74 28.27
CA ILE A 552 -8.07 -20.91 27.18
C ILE A 552 -8.08 -21.69 25.88
N LYS A 553 -9.06 -21.40 25.01
CA LYS A 553 -9.09 -21.88 23.63
C LYS A 553 -8.60 -20.78 22.70
N VAL A 554 -7.74 -21.14 21.75
CA VAL A 554 -7.37 -20.27 20.64
C VAL A 554 -8.41 -20.47 19.54
N PRO A 555 -9.17 -19.43 19.14
CA PRO A 555 -10.16 -19.57 18.08
C PRO A 555 -9.50 -19.98 16.75
N PHE A 556 -10.16 -20.89 16.03
CA PHE A 556 -9.69 -21.46 14.78
C PHE A 556 -10.85 -21.71 13.83
N GLU A 557 -10.81 -21.05 12.67
CA GLU A 557 -11.76 -21.23 11.57
C GLU A 557 -11.04 -21.99 10.45
N PRO A 558 -11.49 -23.20 10.07
CA PRO A 558 -10.95 -23.90 8.91
C PRO A 558 -11.37 -23.22 7.60
N GLY A 559 -10.80 -23.64 6.50
CA GLY A 559 -11.15 -23.19 5.15
C GLY A 559 -10.01 -22.53 4.37
N ARG A 560 -8.81 -22.44 4.93
CA ARG A 560 -7.64 -22.07 4.13
C ARG A 560 -7.36 -23.16 3.10
N THR A 561 -6.80 -22.78 1.96
CA THR A 561 -6.43 -23.72 0.89
C THR A 561 -4.94 -23.64 0.59
N ASP A 562 -4.44 -24.59 -0.20
CA ASP A 562 -3.02 -24.75 -0.50
C ASP A 562 -2.73 -24.27 -1.92
N ALA A 563 -2.09 -23.11 -2.08
CA ALA A 563 -1.75 -22.51 -3.38
C ALA A 563 -0.68 -23.35 -4.12
N SER A 564 -0.66 -23.30 -5.45
CA SER A 564 0.41 -23.90 -6.24
C SER A 564 1.56 -22.92 -6.50
N GLN A 565 2.69 -23.43 -7.01
CA GLN A 565 3.81 -22.56 -7.40
C GLN A 565 3.45 -21.70 -8.62
N GLU A 566 2.61 -22.20 -9.52
CA GLU A 566 2.08 -21.48 -10.69
C GLU A 566 1.18 -20.31 -10.28
N GLN A 567 0.54 -20.40 -9.12
CA GLN A 567 -0.25 -19.31 -8.50
C GLN A 567 0.61 -18.37 -7.62
N THR A 568 1.94 -18.48 -7.67
CA THR A 568 2.86 -17.73 -6.81
C THR A 568 4.00 -17.13 -7.64
N ASP A 569 3.86 -15.86 -8.00
CA ASP A 569 4.90 -15.11 -8.71
C ASP A 569 6.11 -14.86 -7.79
N ILE A 570 7.25 -15.44 -8.16
CA ILE A 570 8.46 -15.39 -7.35
C ILE A 570 8.94 -13.95 -7.15
N GLU A 571 8.93 -13.11 -8.18
CA GLU A 571 9.42 -11.74 -8.09
C GLU A 571 8.46 -10.88 -7.25
N ALA A 572 7.15 -11.03 -7.46
CA ALA A 572 6.15 -10.29 -6.69
C ALA A 572 6.12 -10.68 -5.21
N PHE A 573 6.55 -11.89 -4.84
CA PHE A 573 6.65 -12.31 -3.44
C PHE A 573 7.96 -11.93 -2.76
N LYS A 574 9.05 -11.62 -3.49
CA LYS A 574 10.35 -11.22 -2.89
C LYS A 574 10.23 -9.99 -1.99
N VAL A 575 9.38 -9.02 -2.35
CA VAL A 575 9.15 -7.80 -1.55
C VAL A 575 8.45 -8.08 -0.20
N LEU A 576 7.89 -9.28 -0.01
CA LEU A 576 7.29 -9.69 1.26
C LEU A 576 8.30 -10.35 2.21
N GLU A 577 9.54 -10.59 1.78
CA GLU A 577 10.60 -11.07 2.67
C GLU A 577 10.90 -9.98 3.72
N PRO A 578 10.64 -10.21 5.01
CA PRO A 578 10.90 -9.21 6.03
C PRO A 578 12.40 -8.97 6.14
N VAL A 579 12.82 -7.71 6.05
CA VAL A 579 14.22 -7.32 6.32
C VAL A 579 14.52 -7.30 7.83
N ALA A 580 13.49 -7.13 8.64
CA ALA A 580 13.48 -7.31 10.09
C ALA A 580 12.10 -7.76 10.54
N ASP A 581 12.05 -8.58 11.59
CA ASP A 581 10.82 -8.96 12.28
C ASP A 581 11.10 -8.96 13.79
N GLY A 582 10.74 -7.86 14.45
CA GLY A 582 10.95 -7.70 15.88
C GLY A 582 10.12 -8.67 16.74
N PHE A 583 9.03 -9.24 16.21
CA PHE A 583 8.23 -10.21 16.95
C PHE A 583 8.99 -11.52 17.18
N ILE A 584 9.90 -11.88 16.27
CA ILE A 584 10.80 -13.04 16.38
C ILE A 584 12.27 -12.63 16.56
N ASN A 585 12.54 -11.37 16.90
CA ASN A 585 13.89 -10.83 17.12
C ASN A 585 14.86 -11.07 15.95
N TYR A 586 14.35 -10.97 14.71
CA TYR A 586 15.11 -11.14 13.47
C TYR A 586 15.47 -9.79 12.85
N GLN A 587 16.69 -9.69 12.34
CA GLN A 587 17.14 -8.60 11.49
C GLN A 587 18.20 -9.14 10.52
N LYS A 588 17.92 -9.04 9.22
CA LYS A 588 18.76 -9.61 8.15
C LYS A 588 20.17 -9.00 8.14
N GLN A 589 20.24 -7.70 8.39
CA GLN A 589 21.48 -6.94 8.49
C GLN A 589 21.23 -5.64 9.25
N ARG A 590 22.29 -4.93 9.60
CA ARG A 590 22.16 -3.59 10.18
C ARG A 590 21.58 -2.60 9.15
N PHE A 591 20.61 -1.79 9.58
CA PHE A 591 20.00 -0.72 8.79
C PHE A 591 20.27 0.64 9.45
N GLU A 592 20.10 1.73 8.68
CA GLU A 592 20.11 3.09 9.23
C GLU A 592 18.88 3.37 10.10
N VAL A 593 17.74 2.78 9.73
CA VAL A 593 16.50 2.77 10.50
C VAL A 593 16.66 1.85 11.70
N LYS A 594 16.22 2.29 12.88
CA LYS A 594 16.40 1.51 14.11
C LYS A 594 15.46 0.33 14.16
N ALA A 595 15.86 -0.75 14.84
CA ALA A 595 15.06 -1.97 14.93
C ALA A 595 13.67 -1.74 15.56
N GLU A 596 13.52 -0.83 16.51
CA GLU A 596 12.21 -0.48 17.09
C GLU A 596 11.29 0.30 16.15
N GLU A 597 11.86 1.03 15.18
CA GLU A 597 11.09 1.71 14.13
C GLU A 597 10.62 0.70 13.08
N LEU A 598 11.46 -0.29 12.75
CA LEU A 598 11.09 -1.42 11.89
C LEU A 598 10.01 -2.31 12.54
N LEU A 599 10.07 -2.52 13.86
CA LEU A 599 8.99 -3.19 14.60
C LEU A 599 7.67 -2.43 14.49
N LEU A 600 7.69 -1.11 14.69
CA LEU A 600 6.51 -0.26 14.59
C LEU A 600 5.90 -0.33 13.18
N ASP A 601 6.74 -0.21 12.15
CA ASP A 601 6.32 -0.32 10.75
C ASP A 601 5.67 -1.68 10.46
N ARG A 602 6.32 -2.77 10.91
CA ARG A 602 5.80 -4.13 10.77
C ARG A 602 4.48 -4.34 11.50
N ALA A 603 4.35 -3.81 12.71
CA ALA A 603 3.11 -3.87 13.48
C ALA A 603 1.97 -3.13 12.76
N GLN A 604 2.26 -1.99 12.15
CA GLN A 604 1.29 -1.24 11.36
C GLN A 604 0.83 -2.02 10.12
N LEU A 605 1.76 -2.65 9.39
CA LEU A 605 1.42 -3.52 8.27
C LEU A 605 0.54 -4.70 8.71
N LEU A 606 0.73 -5.26 9.91
CA LEU A 606 -0.13 -6.31 10.45
C LEU A 606 -1.49 -5.80 10.98
N GLY A 607 -1.76 -4.49 10.89
CA GLY A 607 -2.97 -3.86 11.40
C GLY A 607 -3.06 -3.89 12.93
N LEU A 608 -1.94 -3.98 13.64
CA LEU A 608 -1.89 -4.08 15.10
C LEU A 608 -1.96 -2.70 15.76
N THR A 609 -2.64 -2.64 16.90
CA THR A 609 -2.56 -1.50 17.83
C THR A 609 -1.30 -1.59 18.70
N ALA A 610 -0.91 -0.48 19.35
CA ALA A 610 0.25 -0.51 20.26
C ALA A 610 0.10 -1.55 21.42
N PRO A 611 -1.08 -1.72 22.06
CA PRO A 611 -1.28 -2.79 23.04
C PRO A 611 -1.17 -4.21 22.46
N GLU A 612 -1.67 -4.44 21.24
CA GLU A 612 -1.57 -5.74 20.56
C GLU A 612 -0.13 -6.07 20.18
N MET A 613 0.61 -5.09 19.62
CA MET A 613 2.05 -5.24 19.35
C MET A 613 2.80 -5.58 20.65
N THR A 614 2.51 -4.85 21.74
CA THR A 614 3.16 -5.05 23.03
C THR A 614 2.97 -6.49 23.53
N VAL A 615 1.71 -6.95 23.63
CA VAL A 615 1.42 -8.28 24.17
C VAL A 615 1.99 -9.39 23.29
N LEU A 616 1.99 -9.23 21.96
CA LEU A 616 2.59 -10.18 21.03
C LEU A 616 4.10 -10.32 21.21
N VAL A 617 4.84 -9.21 21.31
CA VAL A 617 6.28 -9.26 21.57
C VAL A 617 6.56 -10.02 22.88
N GLY A 618 5.91 -9.65 23.97
CA GLY A 618 6.12 -10.30 25.27
C GLY A 618 5.80 -11.81 25.25
N GLY A 619 4.69 -12.21 24.60
CA GLY A 619 4.30 -13.62 24.49
C GLY A 619 5.22 -14.43 23.60
N LEU A 620 5.62 -13.91 22.44
CA LEU A 620 6.52 -14.62 21.54
C LEU A 620 7.91 -14.82 22.14
N ARG A 621 8.37 -13.88 22.98
CA ARG A 621 9.61 -14.06 23.77
C ARG A 621 9.53 -15.23 24.73
N VAL A 622 8.51 -15.29 25.59
CA VAL A 622 8.41 -16.39 26.58
C VAL A 622 8.10 -17.74 25.93
N LEU A 623 7.46 -17.76 24.75
CA LEU A 623 7.27 -18.97 23.94
C LEU A 623 8.56 -19.45 23.25
N GLY A 624 9.65 -18.68 23.32
CA GLY A 624 10.92 -19.01 22.70
C GLY A 624 10.84 -18.98 21.16
N ALA A 625 9.99 -18.13 20.59
CA ALA A 625 9.75 -18.05 19.15
C ALA A 625 10.74 -17.14 18.42
N ASN A 626 11.95 -16.95 18.95
CA ASN A 626 12.96 -16.13 18.28
C ASN A 626 13.58 -16.86 17.08
N TYR A 627 13.99 -16.11 16.07
CA TYR A 627 14.78 -16.60 14.95
C TYR A 627 16.06 -17.29 15.47
N GLY A 628 16.35 -18.47 14.91
CA GLY A 628 17.50 -19.29 15.29
C GLY A 628 17.51 -19.73 16.76
N GLY A 629 16.39 -19.62 17.49
CA GLY A 629 16.33 -19.93 18.92
C GLY A 629 17.16 -18.97 19.79
N SER A 630 17.40 -17.74 19.31
CA SER A 630 18.19 -16.75 20.02
C SER A 630 17.66 -16.47 21.44
N PRO A 631 18.53 -16.33 22.46
CA PRO A 631 18.10 -16.06 23.84
C PRO A 631 17.72 -14.58 24.09
N HIS A 632 17.90 -13.69 23.11
CA HIS A 632 17.67 -12.27 23.30
C HIS A 632 16.20 -11.96 23.60
N GLY A 633 15.93 -11.25 24.70
CA GLY A 633 14.57 -10.91 25.11
C GLY A 633 13.80 -12.03 25.81
N VAL A 634 14.35 -13.26 25.91
CA VAL A 634 13.67 -14.39 26.56
C VAL A 634 13.82 -14.28 28.09
N PHE A 635 13.17 -13.28 28.68
CA PHE A 635 13.26 -12.99 30.12
C PHE A 635 12.33 -13.89 30.93
N THR A 636 12.58 -15.20 30.92
CA THR A 636 11.87 -16.19 31.72
C THR A 636 12.79 -17.37 32.03
N SER A 637 12.54 -18.03 33.16
CA SER A 637 13.20 -19.29 33.51
C SER A 637 12.45 -20.52 32.98
N THR A 638 11.26 -20.33 32.41
CA THR A 638 10.42 -21.39 31.85
C THR A 638 10.02 -21.11 30.39
N PRO A 639 10.97 -21.09 29.44
CA PRO A 639 10.65 -20.93 28.02
C PRO A 639 9.63 -21.98 27.53
N GLY A 640 8.68 -21.54 26.70
CA GLY A 640 7.59 -22.38 26.17
C GLY A 640 6.33 -22.42 27.04
N ILE A 641 6.30 -21.65 28.14
CA ILE A 641 5.10 -21.38 28.95
C ILE A 641 4.65 -19.93 28.68
N LEU A 642 3.35 -19.73 28.47
CA LEU A 642 2.80 -18.39 28.16
C LEU A 642 2.54 -17.61 29.45
N SER A 643 3.58 -16.98 29.97
CA SER A 643 3.56 -16.12 31.16
C SER A 643 3.84 -14.65 30.81
N ASN A 644 3.53 -13.72 31.73
CA ASN A 644 3.88 -12.31 31.59
C ASN A 644 5.33 -12.00 32.02
N ASP A 645 6.19 -13.02 32.15
CA ASP A 645 7.54 -12.90 32.71
C ASP A 645 8.42 -11.91 31.95
N PHE A 646 8.23 -11.79 30.63
CA PHE A 646 8.95 -10.80 29.82
C PHE A 646 8.85 -9.40 30.44
N PHE A 647 7.64 -8.94 30.75
CA PHE A 647 7.42 -7.60 31.29
C PHE A 647 7.84 -7.49 32.75
N VAL A 648 7.57 -8.52 33.56
CA VAL A 648 7.99 -8.57 34.97
C VAL A 648 9.50 -8.40 35.09
N ASN A 649 10.26 -9.17 34.31
CA ASN A 649 11.72 -9.16 34.35
C ASN A 649 12.35 -7.97 33.62
N LEU A 650 11.70 -7.43 32.58
CA LEU A 650 12.15 -6.20 31.91
C LEU A 650 12.10 -4.99 32.86
N LEU A 651 11.04 -4.90 33.68
CA LEU A 651 10.80 -3.79 34.60
C LEU A 651 11.39 -4.00 36.00
N ASP A 652 11.99 -5.16 36.26
CA ASP A 652 12.69 -5.47 37.51
C ASP A 652 13.90 -4.54 37.71
N MET A 653 13.81 -3.70 38.75
CA MET A 653 14.83 -2.73 39.09
C MET A 653 16.09 -3.36 39.68
N ASP A 654 16.07 -4.63 40.13
CA ASP A 654 17.30 -5.35 40.49
C ASP A 654 18.15 -5.68 39.24
N THR A 655 17.62 -5.51 38.04
CA THR A 655 18.35 -5.62 36.78
C THR A 655 18.85 -4.24 36.29
N GLN A 656 20.12 -4.17 35.86
CA GLN A 656 20.72 -3.02 35.21
C GLN A 656 21.10 -3.37 33.78
N TRP A 657 20.64 -2.57 32.82
CA TRP A 657 20.91 -2.75 31.40
C TRP A 657 22.12 -1.92 30.94
N SER A 658 23.00 -2.53 30.16
CA SER A 658 24.12 -1.86 29.49
C SER A 658 24.33 -2.40 28.07
N PRO A 659 24.72 -1.56 27.09
CA PRO A 659 25.04 -2.05 25.76
C PRO A 659 26.30 -2.92 25.80
N ILE A 660 26.30 -3.99 25.00
CA ILE A 660 27.49 -4.84 24.79
C ILE A 660 28.18 -4.57 23.46
N THR A 661 27.52 -3.84 22.55
CA THR A 661 28.08 -3.39 21.27
C THR A 661 28.15 -1.87 21.21
N GLU A 662 29.13 -1.32 20.47
CA GLU A 662 29.29 0.14 20.31
C GLU A 662 28.10 0.79 19.62
N ASP A 663 27.48 0.08 18.68
CA ASP A 663 26.28 0.51 17.96
C ASP A 663 24.99 0.41 18.78
N ARG A 664 25.05 -0.20 19.97
CA ARG A 664 23.93 -0.33 20.91
C ARG A 664 22.72 -1.06 20.30
N GLU A 665 23.02 -2.12 19.56
CA GLU A 665 22.03 -3.07 19.05
C GLU A 665 21.79 -4.22 20.03
N LEU A 666 22.82 -4.61 20.79
CA LEU A 666 22.75 -5.66 21.80
C LEU A 666 23.05 -5.13 23.20
N PHE A 667 22.35 -5.70 24.18
CA PHE A 667 22.42 -5.31 25.58
C PHE A 667 22.51 -6.53 26.50
N GLU A 668 23.15 -6.35 27.64
CA GLU A 668 23.12 -7.29 28.76
C GLU A 668 22.35 -6.67 29.93
N GLY A 669 21.57 -7.50 30.62
CA GLY A 669 20.92 -7.17 31.88
C GLY A 669 21.66 -7.87 33.02
N LYS A 670 22.32 -7.11 33.88
CA LYS A 670 23.08 -7.62 35.03
C LYS A 670 22.32 -7.41 36.34
N ASP A 671 22.41 -8.37 37.24
CA ASP A 671 21.96 -8.19 38.62
C ASP A 671 22.78 -7.07 39.29
N ARG A 672 22.11 -6.06 39.87
CA ARG A 672 22.78 -4.88 40.45
C ARG A 672 23.66 -5.20 41.66
N LYS A 673 23.38 -6.29 42.39
CA LYS A 673 24.10 -6.63 43.62
C LYS A 673 25.31 -7.51 43.33
N THR A 674 25.16 -8.44 42.39
CA THR A 674 26.15 -9.48 42.10
C THR A 674 26.94 -9.22 40.80
N GLU A 675 26.48 -8.28 39.96
CA GLU A 675 26.99 -7.99 38.61
C GLU A 675 26.89 -9.18 37.63
N ALA A 676 26.23 -10.27 38.04
CA ALA A 676 26.03 -11.44 37.21
C ALA A 676 25.07 -11.13 36.06
N VAL A 677 25.42 -11.57 34.84
CA VAL A 677 24.54 -11.46 33.68
C VAL A 677 23.31 -12.34 33.89
N LYS A 678 22.13 -11.74 33.93
CA LYS A 678 20.83 -12.42 33.99
C LYS A 678 20.27 -12.65 32.59
N TRP A 679 20.32 -11.62 31.75
CA TRP A 679 19.61 -11.57 30.47
C TRP A 679 20.45 -10.95 29.35
N THR A 680 20.07 -11.22 28.11
CA THR A 680 20.53 -10.48 26.93
C THR A 680 19.32 -10.00 26.14
N ALA A 681 19.45 -8.87 25.45
CA ALA A 681 18.34 -8.19 24.80
C ALA A 681 18.79 -7.43 23.56
N THR A 682 17.84 -7.16 22.66
CA THR A 682 18.01 -6.22 21.55
C THR A 682 17.25 -4.92 21.83
N ARG A 683 17.35 -3.96 20.91
CA ARG A 683 16.57 -2.71 20.97
C ARG A 683 15.07 -2.95 21.01
N VAL A 684 14.59 -3.94 20.26
CA VAL A 684 13.18 -4.33 20.18
C VAL A 684 12.65 -4.80 21.53
N ASP A 685 13.50 -5.40 22.37
CA ASP A 685 13.09 -5.84 23.70
C ASP A 685 13.06 -4.65 24.68
N LEU A 686 14.12 -3.84 24.69
CA LEU A 686 14.28 -2.76 25.66
C LEU A 686 13.44 -1.53 25.37
N VAL A 687 12.94 -1.33 24.15
CA VAL A 687 12.08 -0.19 23.82
C VAL A 687 10.81 -0.16 24.69
N PHE A 688 10.28 -1.33 25.06
CA PHE A 688 9.14 -1.45 25.97
C PHE A 688 9.45 -1.06 27.42
N GLY A 689 10.72 -0.93 27.80
CA GLY A 689 11.13 -0.39 29.09
C GLY A 689 11.52 1.09 29.04
N ALA A 690 11.66 1.67 27.84
CA ALA A 690 12.30 2.97 27.61
C ALA A 690 11.37 4.02 26.98
N ASP A 691 10.58 3.67 25.95
CA ASP A 691 9.58 4.59 25.40
C ASP A 691 8.43 4.77 26.42
N SER A 692 8.09 6.02 26.73
CA SER A 692 7.13 6.32 27.79
C SER A 692 5.73 5.72 27.58
N GLN A 693 5.28 5.59 26.32
CA GLN A 693 3.96 5.02 26.01
C GLN A 693 4.04 3.50 26.06
N LEU A 694 5.02 2.89 25.40
CA LEU A 694 5.20 1.43 25.44
C LEU A 694 5.46 0.91 26.85
N ARG A 695 6.22 1.66 27.65
CA ARG A 695 6.45 1.34 29.07
C ARG A 695 5.16 1.33 29.87
N SER A 696 4.26 2.29 29.66
CA SER A 696 2.97 2.29 30.35
C SER A 696 2.12 1.05 30.01
N LEU A 697 2.24 0.53 28.78
CA LEU A 697 1.59 -0.73 28.37
C LEU A 697 2.28 -1.95 28.99
N ALA A 698 3.61 -1.95 29.07
CA ALA A 698 4.39 -2.99 29.73
C ALA A 698 4.06 -3.08 31.24
N GLU A 699 3.86 -1.94 31.91
CA GLU A 699 3.48 -1.87 33.32
C GLU A 699 2.13 -2.55 33.60
N VAL A 700 1.16 -2.41 32.68
CA VAL A 700 -0.11 -3.15 32.77
C VAL A 700 0.14 -4.65 32.75
N TYR A 701 0.93 -5.16 31.81
CA TYR A 701 1.18 -6.60 31.70
C TYR A 701 2.16 -7.13 32.76
N ALA A 702 3.01 -6.29 33.37
CA ALA A 702 3.89 -6.67 34.47
C ALA A 702 3.18 -6.74 35.83
N SER A 703 1.96 -6.21 35.95
CA SER A 703 1.22 -6.15 37.21
C SER A 703 0.84 -7.55 37.72
N ASP A 704 0.79 -7.74 39.04
CA ASP A 704 0.54 -9.05 39.68
C ASP A 704 -0.81 -9.67 39.30
N ASP A 705 -1.81 -8.84 38.99
CA ASP A 705 -3.16 -9.23 38.57
C ASP A 705 -3.31 -9.44 37.05
N ALA A 706 -2.23 -9.25 36.28
CA ALA A 706 -2.29 -9.26 34.82
C ALA A 706 -2.09 -10.63 34.18
N LYS A 707 -1.75 -11.70 34.93
CA LYS A 707 -1.40 -13.02 34.37
C LYS A 707 -2.44 -13.57 33.39
N GLU A 708 -3.71 -13.62 33.80
CA GLU A 708 -4.78 -14.09 32.92
C GLU A 708 -5.11 -13.10 31.81
N LYS A 709 -5.05 -11.79 32.10
CA LYS A 709 -5.29 -10.74 31.11
C LYS A 709 -4.27 -10.82 29.97
N PHE A 710 -3.00 -10.99 30.30
CA PHE A 710 -1.91 -11.17 29.34
C PHE A 710 -2.18 -12.36 28.41
N VAL A 711 -2.55 -13.52 28.95
CA VAL A 711 -2.89 -14.70 28.13
C VAL A 711 -4.07 -14.43 27.21
N ARG A 712 -5.16 -13.83 27.72
CA ARG A 712 -6.35 -13.51 26.91
C ARG A 712 -6.03 -12.51 25.78
N ASP A 713 -5.30 -11.45 26.10
CA ASP A 713 -4.94 -10.41 25.13
C ASP A 713 -3.93 -10.93 24.10
N PHE A 714 -2.98 -11.77 24.51
CA PHE A 714 -2.06 -12.47 23.61
C PHE A 714 -2.82 -13.36 22.63
N VAL A 715 -3.73 -14.21 23.11
CA VAL A 715 -4.55 -15.10 22.26
C VAL A 715 -5.41 -14.29 21.28
N LYS A 716 -5.99 -13.17 21.73
CA LYS A 716 -6.77 -12.29 20.86
C LYS A 716 -5.91 -11.68 19.75
N ALA A 717 -4.74 -11.16 20.10
CA ALA A 717 -3.82 -10.55 19.13
C ALA A 717 -3.22 -11.60 18.17
N TRP A 718 -2.86 -12.78 18.67
CA TRP A 718 -2.41 -13.92 17.86
C TRP A 718 -3.47 -14.31 16.84
N HIS A 719 -4.71 -14.52 17.29
CA HIS A 719 -5.82 -14.88 16.44
C HIS A 719 -6.11 -13.81 15.37
N LYS A 720 -5.99 -12.52 15.71
CA LYS A 720 -6.08 -11.41 14.75
C LYS A 720 -5.07 -11.54 13.60
N VAL A 721 -3.79 -11.83 13.91
CA VAL A 721 -2.75 -12.03 12.89
C VAL A 721 -3.03 -13.29 12.06
N MET A 722 -3.41 -14.40 12.70
CA MET A 722 -3.68 -15.66 11.99
C MET A 722 -4.87 -15.58 11.03
N LYS A 723 -5.81 -14.65 11.25
CA LYS A 723 -6.99 -14.45 10.40
C LYS A 723 -6.89 -13.28 9.43
N ALA A 724 -5.75 -12.57 9.40
CA ALA A 724 -5.65 -11.28 8.71
C ALA A 724 -5.94 -11.35 7.20
N ASP A 725 -5.76 -12.51 6.58
CA ASP A 725 -6.01 -12.80 5.17
C ASP A 725 -7.29 -13.62 4.89
N ARG A 726 -8.14 -13.83 5.91
CA ARG A 726 -9.39 -14.59 5.80
C ARG A 726 -10.55 -13.76 5.27
N PHE A 727 -10.33 -13.16 4.10
CA PHE A 727 -11.34 -12.37 3.40
C PHE A 727 -12.54 -13.21 2.93
N ASP A 728 -12.40 -14.52 2.85
CA ASP A 728 -13.48 -15.48 2.59
C ASP A 728 -14.54 -15.52 3.71
N LEU A 729 -14.22 -15.01 4.89
CA LEU A 729 -15.12 -14.97 6.06
C LEU A 729 -15.79 -13.59 6.27
N ALA A 730 -15.43 -12.58 5.50
CA ALA A 730 -15.75 -11.16 5.74
C ALA A 730 -17.10 -10.69 5.15
#